data_AF-A0AAE1IF07-F1
#
_entry.id   AF-A0AAE1IF07-F1
#
_cell.length_a   1.000
_cell.length_b   1.000
_cell.length_c   1.000
_cell.angle_alpha   90.00
_cell.angle_beta   90.00
_cell.angle_gamma   90.00
#
_symmetry.space_group_name_H-M   'P 1'
#
loop_
_entity.id
_entity.type
_entity.pdbx_description
1 polymer ?
#
loop_
_entity_poly.entity_id
_entity_poly.type
_entity_poly.pdbx_seq_one_letter_code
_entity_poly.pdbx_strand_id
1 'polypeptide(L)'
;MTMTISLAKWMVYFINILASRRSRITLGLSFVMITIYLFLRRTDDYYRQHTATILYKSSKETNGLDWSRYAYTQYVTSSEYLCISAMLLERLHYLGSRADRVLMYPKKMLPDPETNGGGGFHDAELLIKARDEYDTWSNSYTKPLALNLTQYERVIAFDADATVLKHMDELFHLPPCPIAMPRAYWLLDDPESQKTLTSHVTVIQPSKREFNRIQKRVQLSDKDEYDMELLDRLYADTAMVIPHRPYAMLSSGFRETDHHLYLGSETEGWDPVAVLGEAMTLEPKCELKRKDDDIDDGEEDCSGRDVWRELYADFRERKARVCAKKQWADDEDEGYGASKEEVGGFTNPISDVELDDDARSISNLSTALWFLSSLFLINPSPASTSTSALSTIKMSSSSYAHLLPPSWKPQVTAWLAEDTPSFDYAGFVVGEHPRTATLWAKSPGVIAGRPFFDEVFHQCGCDVEWHADEGSQIDPSQSPDGKIKVATVTGPARGLLLGERVALNTLARCSGVATQSERVVSKLRKAGYEGVLAGTRKTTPGFRLVEKYGMLVGGADGHRMDLSAMVMLKDNHVWSRGSIAEAVAAAKAVAGFSVKIEVEVQSEAEADEAIGAGADVVMLDNFTGDGVKIAARSLKERWAGKKRFLLEVSGGLREDNVEPYVCHDVDIISTSSIHQGVPHVDFSLKINH
;
A
#
# COMPACT_ATOMS: atom_id res chain seq x y z
N MET A 1 65.99 49.17 -34.53
CA MET A 1 64.88 50.00 -35.04
C MET A 1 63.91 49.04 -35.74
N THR A 2 62.87 48.48 -35.14
CA THR A 2 61.61 49.14 -34.72
C THR A 2 60.85 48.36 -33.62
N MET A 3 61.36 47.23 -33.10
CA MET A 3 60.66 46.45 -32.04
C MET A 3 61.01 46.82 -30.59
N THR A 4 62.15 47.45 -30.32
CA THR A 4 62.54 47.86 -28.94
C THR A 4 61.84 49.14 -28.46
N ILE A 5 61.23 49.90 -29.36
CA ILE A 5 60.54 51.18 -29.03
C ILE A 5 59.11 50.93 -28.52
N SER A 6 58.52 49.76 -28.80
CA SER A 6 57.14 49.44 -28.39
C SER A 6 57.02 49.07 -26.90
N LEU A 7 57.95 48.26 -26.38
CA LEU A 7 57.96 47.84 -24.97
C LEU A 7 58.19 49.01 -24.00
N ALA A 8 59.07 49.95 -24.36
CA ALA A 8 59.31 51.14 -23.54
C ALA A 8 58.07 52.05 -23.45
N LYS A 9 57.30 52.20 -24.55
CA LYS A 9 56.05 52.97 -24.55
C LYS A 9 54.95 52.30 -23.73
N TRP A 10 54.85 50.97 -23.79
CA TRP A 10 53.92 50.22 -22.95
C TRP A 10 54.27 50.31 -21.46
N MET A 11 55.55 50.24 -21.09
CA MET A 11 56.00 50.43 -19.71
C MET A 11 55.66 51.84 -19.20
N VAL A 12 55.90 52.89 -19.99
CA VAL A 12 55.57 54.27 -19.59
C VAL A 12 54.05 54.47 -19.46
N TYR A 13 53.25 53.84 -20.32
CA TYR A 13 51.79 53.89 -20.22
C TYR A 13 51.28 53.18 -18.96
N PHE A 14 51.87 52.03 -18.61
CA PHE A 14 51.56 51.30 -17.37
C PHE A 14 51.96 52.10 -16.12
N ILE A 15 53.13 52.74 -16.14
CA ILE A 15 53.61 53.60 -15.06
C ILE A 15 52.69 54.83 -14.89
N ASN A 16 52.21 55.43 -15.98
CA ASN A 16 51.27 56.56 -15.92
C ASN A 16 49.86 56.15 -15.42
N ILE A 17 49.40 54.95 -15.77
CA ILE A 17 48.16 54.39 -15.19
C ILE A 17 48.32 54.18 -13.68
N LEU A 18 49.49 53.72 -13.22
CA LEU A 18 49.77 53.56 -11.79
C LEU A 18 50.02 54.90 -11.06
N ALA A 19 50.38 55.97 -11.76
CA ALA A 19 50.59 57.29 -11.18
C ALA A 19 49.27 58.02 -10.82
N SER A 20 48.19 57.76 -11.57
CA SER A 20 46.87 58.37 -11.35
C SER A 20 46.25 57.91 -10.02
N ARG A 21 45.82 58.88 -9.18
CA ARG A 21 45.15 58.61 -7.90
C ARG A 21 43.83 57.85 -8.11
N ARG A 22 43.10 58.15 -9.21
CA ARG A 22 41.84 57.46 -9.54
C ARG A 22 42.08 56.01 -9.92
N SER A 23 43.06 55.75 -10.77
CA SER A 23 43.40 54.39 -11.22
C SER A 23 43.92 53.50 -10.09
N ARG A 24 44.66 54.07 -9.13
CA ARG A 24 45.08 53.36 -7.90
C ARG A 24 43.90 52.98 -7.01
N ILE A 25 42.87 53.84 -6.93
CA ILE A 25 41.65 53.54 -6.18
C ILE A 25 40.86 52.43 -6.89
N THR A 26 40.72 52.48 -8.21
CA THR A 26 39.99 51.44 -8.95
C THR A 26 40.68 50.08 -8.88
N LEU A 27 42.01 50.04 -9.01
CA LEU A 27 42.82 48.82 -8.83
C LEU A 27 42.76 48.29 -7.39
N GLY A 28 42.74 49.18 -6.40
CA GLY A 28 42.57 48.81 -5.00
C GLY A 28 41.18 48.20 -4.73
N LEU A 29 40.12 48.81 -5.25
CA LEU A 29 38.75 48.30 -5.11
C LEU A 29 38.54 46.96 -5.83
N SER A 30 39.06 46.81 -7.05
CA SER A 30 38.97 45.53 -7.76
C SER A 30 39.80 44.44 -7.08
N PHE A 31 40.98 44.76 -6.53
CA PHE A 31 41.74 43.82 -5.73
C PHE A 31 40.98 43.43 -4.46
N VAL A 32 40.37 44.38 -3.73
CA VAL A 32 39.55 44.08 -2.55
C VAL A 32 38.35 43.22 -2.91
N MET A 33 37.63 43.53 -3.99
CA MET A 33 36.49 42.72 -4.45
C MET A 33 36.90 41.31 -4.87
N ILE A 34 38.03 41.15 -5.57
CA ILE A 34 38.57 39.83 -5.92
C ILE A 34 39.00 39.09 -4.66
N THR A 35 39.60 39.77 -3.69
CA THR A 35 40.03 39.15 -2.43
C THR A 35 38.83 38.73 -1.58
N ILE A 36 37.76 39.55 -1.53
CA ILE A 36 36.49 39.21 -0.88
C ILE A 36 35.83 38.06 -1.62
N TYR A 37 35.78 38.07 -2.96
CA TYR A 37 35.21 36.97 -3.74
C TYR A 37 35.98 35.67 -3.54
N LEU A 38 37.31 35.71 -3.55
CA LEU A 38 38.15 34.54 -3.27
C LEU A 38 38.06 34.10 -1.81
N PHE A 39 37.90 35.02 -0.86
CA PHE A 39 37.66 34.71 0.54
C PHE A 39 36.29 34.07 0.73
N LEU A 40 35.23 34.62 0.14
CA LEU A 40 33.87 34.09 0.16
C LEU A 40 33.80 32.72 -0.50
N ARG A 41 34.47 32.54 -1.65
CA ARG A 41 34.54 31.25 -2.35
C ARG A 41 35.36 30.23 -1.56
N ARG A 42 36.44 30.65 -0.90
CA ARG A 42 37.23 29.80 -0.02
C ARG A 42 36.51 29.49 1.29
N THR A 43 35.69 30.40 1.82
CA THR A 43 34.81 30.10 2.95
C THR A 43 33.69 29.18 2.54
N ASP A 44 33.09 29.33 1.36
CA ASP A 44 32.04 28.43 0.86
C ASP A 44 32.61 27.01 0.61
N ASP A 45 33.81 26.90 0.01
CA ASP A 45 34.53 25.62 -0.11
C ASP A 45 34.96 25.07 1.25
N TYR A 46 35.40 25.92 2.19
CA TYR A 46 35.77 25.52 3.56
C TYR A 46 34.56 25.04 4.35
N TYR A 47 33.40 25.71 4.23
CA TYR A 47 32.16 25.31 4.89
C TYR A 47 31.60 24.06 4.23
N ARG A 48 31.52 23.95 2.89
CA ARG A 48 31.11 22.72 2.20
C ARG A 48 32.01 21.54 2.54
N GLN A 49 33.33 21.72 2.57
CA GLN A 49 34.24 20.65 3.01
C GLN A 49 34.19 20.40 4.51
N HIS A 50 33.98 21.39 5.38
CA HIS A 50 33.86 21.15 6.83
C HIS A 50 32.50 20.57 7.23
N THR A 51 31.36 20.95 6.63
CA THR A 51 30.09 20.28 6.89
C THR A 51 30.09 18.88 6.29
N ALA A 52 30.58 18.70 5.06
CA ALA A 52 30.74 17.36 4.50
C ALA A 52 31.75 16.53 5.30
N THR A 53 32.86 17.09 5.80
CA THR A 53 33.84 16.34 6.60
C THR A 53 33.38 16.16 8.04
N ILE A 54 32.61 17.06 8.66
CA ILE A 54 32.04 16.86 10.00
C ILE A 54 30.94 15.78 9.93
N LEU A 55 30.06 15.82 8.91
CA LEU A 55 29.03 14.78 8.69
C LEU A 55 29.65 13.45 8.25
N TYR A 56 30.69 13.47 7.40
CA TYR A 56 31.38 12.26 6.94
C TYR A 56 32.35 11.67 7.99
N LYS A 57 32.88 12.49 8.91
CA LYS A 57 33.78 12.03 9.98
C LYS A 57 33.03 11.68 11.27
N SER A 58 31.80 12.16 11.46
CA SER A 58 30.89 11.65 12.50
C SER A 58 30.42 10.21 12.23
N SER A 59 30.41 9.76 10.97
CA SER A 59 30.04 8.38 10.63
C SER A 59 31.17 7.36 10.88
N LYS A 60 32.40 7.83 11.17
CA LYS A 60 33.61 7.00 11.18
C LYS A 60 34.43 7.11 12.47
N GLU A 61 33.77 7.13 13.63
CA GLU A 61 34.38 6.77 14.92
C GLU A 61 33.29 6.51 15.99
N THR A 62 32.49 5.47 15.81
CA THR A 62 31.45 5.07 16.79
C THR A 62 31.78 3.73 17.47
N ASN A 63 33.05 3.36 17.58
CA ASN A 63 33.48 2.09 18.19
C ASN A 63 33.60 2.16 19.72
N GLY A 64 33.12 3.23 20.36
CA GLY A 64 33.17 3.40 21.83
C GLY A 64 31.97 4.15 22.45
N LEU A 65 30.90 4.37 21.70
CA LEU A 65 29.68 5.03 22.21
C LEU A 65 28.68 3.97 22.67
N ASP A 66 28.23 4.09 23.91
CA ASP A 66 27.17 3.26 24.47
C ASP A 66 25.81 3.78 24.01
N TRP A 67 25.28 3.16 22.95
CA TRP A 67 24.01 3.54 22.34
C TRP A 67 22.79 3.24 23.22
N SER A 68 22.94 2.40 24.26
CA SER A 68 21.89 2.14 25.24
C SER A 68 21.52 3.36 26.09
N ARG A 69 22.30 4.44 26.00
CA ARG A 69 22.05 5.72 26.69
C ARG A 69 21.19 6.68 25.87
N TYR A 70 20.80 6.32 24.65
CA TYR A 70 20.02 7.17 23.75
C TYR A 70 18.76 6.47 23.29
N ALA A 71 17.67 7.22 23.13
CA ALA A 71 16.41 6.66 22.64
C ALA A 71 15.64 7.60 21.72
N TYR A 72 14.92 7.03 20.76
CA TYR A 72 13.76 7.65 20.15
C TYR A 72 12.51 7.22 20.91
N THR A 73 11.58 8.15 21.14
CA THR A 73 10.36 7.84 21.87
C THR A 73 9.10 8.31 21.16
N GLN A 74 8.06 7.48 21.28
CA GLN A 74 6.69 7.76 20.84
C GLN A 74 5.73 7.50 21.99
N TYR A 75 4.64 8.28 22.05
CA TYR A 75 3.59 8.13 23.06
C TYR A 75 2.24 7.90 22.39
N VAL A 76 1.47 6.96 22.92
CA VAL A 76 0.20 6.55 22.34
C VAL A 76 -0.92 6.72 23.36
N THR A 77 -2.01 7.40 22.96
CA THR A 77 -3.24 7.54 23.78
C THR A 77 -4.43 6.74 23.25
N SER A 78 -4.43 6.42 21.95
CA SER A 78 -5.52 5.76 21.23
C SER A 78 -4.97 4.65 20.33
N SER A 79 -5.81 3.70 19.97
CA SER A 79 -5.46 2.60 19.07
C SER A 79 -5.02 3.09 17.68
N GLU A 80 -5.53 4.25 17.25
CA GLU A 80 -5.14 4.88 15.98
C GLU A 80 -3.69 5.36 16.03
N TYR A 81 -3.29 6.06 17.09
CA TYR A 81 -1.90 6.50 17.29
C TYR A 81 -0.94 5.34 17.55
N LEU A 82 -1.44 4.18 18.02
CA LEU A 82 -0.62 2.99 18.26
C LEU A 82 0.01 2.46 16.99
N CYS A 83 -0.82 2.32 15.95
CA CYS A 83 -0.40 1.89 14.62
C CYS A 83 0.67 2.84 14.05
N ILE A 84 0.40 4.14 14.07
CA ILE A 84 1.30 5.12 13.44
C ILE A 84 2.64 5.21 14.20
N SER A 85 2.59 5.18 15.54
CA SER A 85 3.80 5.13 16.36
C SER A 85 4.63 3.87 16.10
N ALA A 86 3.99 2.71 15.94
CA ALA A 86 4.67 1.47 15.59
C ALA A 86 5.33 1.56 14.21
N MET A 87 4.67 2.17 13.21
CA MET A 87 5.24 2.41 11.89
C MET A 87 6.49 3.29 11.96
N LEU A 88 6.50 4.31 12.82
CA LEU A 88 7.63 5.23 12.98
C LEU A 88 8.84 4.55 13.61
N LEU A 89 8.62 3.76 14.67
CA LEU A 89 9.68 2.99 15.31
C LEU A 89 10.23 1.90 14.38
N GLU A 90 9.36 1.22 13.63
CA GLU A 90 9.77 0.27 12.58
C GLU A 90 10.63 0.97 11.51
N ARG A 91 10.24 2.18 11.08
CA ARG A 91 11.00 2.93 10.09
C ARG A 91 12.40 3.30 10.58
N LEU A 92 12.54 3.74 11.83
CA LEU A 92 13.84 3.99 12.44
C LEU A 92 14.72 2.73 12.51
N HIS A 93 14.10 1.57 12.76
CA HIS A 93 14.80 0.28 12.70
C HIS A 93 15.32 -0.03 11.29
N TYR A 94 14.46 0.10 10.27
CA TYR A 94 14.86 -0.10 8.87
C TYR A 94 15.94 0.88 8.39
N LEU A 95 15.93 2.12 8.87
CA LEU A 95 16.94 3.13 8.56
C LEU A 95 18.27 2.89 9.29
N GLY A 96 18.36 1.87 10.15
CA GLY A 96 19.59 1.48 10.82
C GLY A 96 19.97 2.36 12.02
N SER A 97 18.99 3.05 12.63
CA SER A 97 19.25 3.82 13.85
C SER A 97 19.71 2.90 14.99
N ARG A 98 20.72 3.35 15.73
CA ARG A 98 21.38 2.55 16.76
C ARG A 98 20.86 2.80 18.17
N ALA A 99 20.17 3.92 18.36
CA ALA A 99 19.52 4.26 19.62
C ALA A 99 18.35 3.32 19.90
N ASP A 100 17.97 3.24 21.17
CA ASP A 100 16.79 2.50 21.59
C ASP A 100 15.54 3.12 20.99
N ARG A 101 14.49 2.31 20.86
CA ARG A 101 13.17 2.73 20.41
C ARG A 101 12.22 2.44 21.55
N VAL A 102 11.53 3.46 22.05
CA VAL A 102 10.77 3.41 23.30
C VAL A 102 9.33 3.83 23.04
N LEU A 103 8.38 2.94 23.30
CA LEU A 103 6.96 3.20 23.17
C LEU A 103 6.32 3.38 24.56
N MET A 104 5.70 4.52 24.79
CA MET A 104 4.99 4.83 26.02
C MET A 104 3.47 4.74 25.80
N TYR A 105 2.74 4.07 26.71
CA TYR A 105 1.29 3.92 26.60
C TYR A 105 0.57 3.88 27.97
N PRO A 106 -0.69 4.33 28.06
CA PRO A 106 -1.51 4.18 29.24
C PRO A 106 -1.72 2.71 29.61
N LYS A 107 -1.60 2.38 30.91
CA LYS A 107 -1.82 1.02 31.42
C LYS A 107 -3.16 0.42 31.01
N LYS A 108 -4.20 1.25 30.84
CA LYS A 108 -5.55 0.84 30.38
C LYS A 108 -5.59 0.26 28.96
N MET A 109 -4.55 0.49 28.15
CA MET A 109 -4.45 -0.08 26.80
C MET A 109 -3.93 -1.53 26.82
N LEU A 110 -3.39 -1.99 27.96
CA LEU A 110 -3.04 -3.39 28.12
C LEU A 110 -4.32 -4.25 28.17
N PRO A 111 -4.34 -5.39 27.47
CA PRO A 111 -5.44 -6.34 27.58
C PRO A 111 -5.54 -6.84 29.02
N ASP A 112 -6.70 -6.63 29.66
CA ASP A 112 -7.02 -7.24 30.95
C ASP A 112 -7.45 -8.70 30.67
N PRO A 113 -6.78 -9.72 31.25
CA PRO A 113 -7.08 -11.12 30.96
C PRO A 113 -8.53 -11.55 31.25
N GLU A 114 -9.31 -10.77 32.02
CA GLU A 114 -10.68 -11.13 32.40
C GLU A 114 -11.78 -10.22 31.82
N THR A 115 -11.45 -9.15 31.10
CA THR A 115 -12.48 -8.29 30.47
C THR A 115 -12.11 -7.86 29.05
N ASN A 116 -13.10 -7.91 28.14
CA ASN A 116 -13.03 -7.33 26.78
C ASN A 116 -12.96 -5.77 26.79
N GLY A 117 -12.51 -5.16 27.88
CA GLY A 117 -12.47 -3.70 28.09
C GLY A 117 -11.11 -3.04 27.89
N GLY A 118 -10.02 -3.82 27.77
CA GLY A 118 -8.72 -3.37 27.26
C GLY A 118 -8.65 -3.57 25.75
N GLY A 119 -7.85 -2.77 25.04
CA GLY A 119 -7.80 -2.69 23.56
C GLY A 119 -7.96 -4.03 22.85
N GLY A 120 -8.73 -4.06 21.76
CA GLY A 120 -9.13 -5.30 21.08
C GLY A 120 -7.95 -6.19 20.70
N PHE A 121 -8.21 -7.44 20.29
CA PHE A 121 -7.19 -8.47 19.99
C PHE A 121 -5.99 -7.95 19.16
N HIS A 122 -6.24 -7.01 18.25
CA HIS A 122 -5.23 -6.36 17.43
C HIS A 122 -4.35 -5.32 18.16
N ASP A 123 -4.92 -4.54 19.08
CA ASP A 123 -4.14 -3.61 19.92
C ASP A 123 -3.24 -4.39 20.87
N ALA A 124 -3.74 -5.53 21.37
CA ALA A 124 -2.94 -6.48 22.13
C ALA A 124 -1.78 -7.04 21.32
N GLU A 125 -1.97 -7.38 20.04
CA GLU A 125 -0.92 -7.86 19.13
C GLU A 125 0.15 -6.78 18.89
N LEU A 126 -0.25 -5.54 18.61
CA LEU A 126 0.68 -4.41 18.44
C LEU A 126 1.44 -4.09 19.73
N LEU A 127 0.78 -4.18 20.89
CA LEU A 127 1.44 -3.99 22.19
C LEU A 127 2.35 -5.17 22.56
N ILE A 128 2.02 -6.40 22.16
CA ILE A 128 2.91 -7.56 22.32
C ILE A 128 4.15 -7.39 21.44
N LYS A 129 3.97 -7.02 20.17
CA LYS A 129 5.08 -6.69 19.26
C LYS A 129 5.94 -5.58 19.84
N ALA A 130 5.31 -4.51 20.32
CA ALA A 130 6.02 -3.40 20.92
C ALA A 130 6.73 -3.78 22.22
N ARG A 131 6.15 -4.62 23.06
CA ARG A 131 6.79 -5.11 24.30
C ARG A 131 7.99 -6.01 24.01
N ASP A 132 7.86 -6.90 23.03
CA ASP A 132 8.91 -7.86 22.70
C ASP A 132 10.08 -7.19 21.95
N GLU A 133 9.83 -6.05 21.28
CA GLU A 133 10.83 -5.30 20.52
C GLU A 133 11.34 -4.00 21.21
N TYR A 134 10.57 -3.39 22.13
CA TYR A 134 10.80 -2.06 22.71
C TYR A 134 10.54 -2.03 24.24
N ASP A 135 11.29 -1.23 25.01
CA ASP A 135 11.09 -1.08 26.46
C ASP A 135 10.01 -0.03 26.78
N THR A 136 9.15 -0.25 27.80
CA THR A 136 7.83 0.45 27.90
C THR A 136 7.49 1.04 29.29
N TRP A 137 6.72 2.14 29.33
CA TRP A 137 6.27 2.83 30.57
C TRP A 137 4.86 3.49 30.45
N SER A 138 4.26 3.98 31.56
CA SER A 138 2.86 4.44 31.69
C SER A 138 2.61 5.73 32.52
N ASN A 139 1.59 6.50 32.05
CA ASN A 139 0.83 7.67 32.58
C ASN A 139 1.13 9.07 31.99
N SER A 140 0.06 9.89 31.84
CA SER A 140 -0.31 10.92 30.82
C SER A 140 0.47 12.26 30.71
N TYR A 141 0.38 12.86 29.48
CA TYR A 141 0.97 14.06 28.81
C TYR A 141 2.01 13.73 27.73
N THR A 142 1.68 13.90 26.44
CA THR A 142 2.20 12.98 25.40
C THR A 142 3.71 13.09 25.14
N LYS A 143 4.24 14.27 24.82
CA LYS A 143 5.67 14.49 24.58
C LYS A 143 6.49 14.83 25.84
N PRO A 144 5.99 15.64 26.79
CA PRO A 144 6.77 16.02 27.97
C PRO A 144 7.11 14.87 28.92
N LEU A 145 6.42 13.71 28.83
CA LEU A 145 6.77 12.49 29.58
C LEU A 145 8.17 11.97 29.28
N ALA A 146 8.71 12.26 28.09
CA ALA A 146 10.07 11.89 27.74
C ALA A 146 11.11 12.48 28.70
N LEU A 147 10.80 13.59 29.40
CA LEU A 147 11.67 14.15 30.44
C LEU A 147 11.82 13.24 31.67
N ASN A 148 10.91 12.29 31.85
CA ASN A 148 10.96 11.34 32.96
C ASN A 148 11.83 10.10 32.64
N LEU A 149 12.22 9.91 31.37
CA LEU A 149 13.05 8.79 30.90
C LEU A 149 14.53 8.93 31.32
N THR A 150 14.77 9.10 32.62
CA THR A 150 16.09 9.39 33.20
C THR A 150 17.10 8.26 33.12
N GLN A 151 16.70 7.09 32.59
CA GLN A 151 17.64 6.04 32.19
C GLN A 151 18.45 6.43 30.94
N TYR A 152 17.92 7.33 30.11
CA TYR A 152 18.60 7.84 28.92
C TYR A 152 19.26 9.20 29.18
N GLU A 153 20.39 9.42 28.54
CA GLU A 153 21.09 10.72 28.54
C GLU A 153 20.43 11.71 27.59
N ARG A 154 19.93 11.21 26.45
CA ARG A 154 19.16 11.99 25.47
C ARG A 154 18.03 11.17 24.89
N VAL A 155 16.92 11.84 24.64
CA VAL A 155 15.76 11.26 23.99
C VAL A 155 15.30 12.17 22.87
N ILE A 156 15.00 11.61 21.69
CA ILE A 156 14.37 12.35 20.59
C ILE A 156 12.91 11.93 20.52
N ALA A 157 12.01 12.91 20.66
CA ALA A 157 10.57 12.76 20.44
C ALA A 157 10.18 13.57 19.20
N PHE A 158 9.27 13.06 18.38
CA PHE A 158 8.80 13.74 17.19
C PHE A 158 7.32 13.44 16.97
N ASP A 159 6.66 14.23 16.14
CA ASP A 159 5.23 14.10 15.92
C ASP A 159 4.81 12.71 15.41
N ALA A 160 3.70 12.22 15.95
CA ALA A 160 3.21 10.88 15.65
C ALA A 160 2.64 10.76 14.23
N ASP A 161 2.29 11.87 13.58
CA ASP A 161 1.85 11.93 12.18
C ASP A 161 3.01 12.22 11.20
N ALA A 162 4.22 12.45 11.69
CA ALA A 162 5.39 12.67 10.84
C ALA A 162 5.78 11.41 10.06
N THR A 163 6.41 11.58 8.90
CA THR A 163 7.10 10.53 8.15
C THR A 163 8.61 10.69 8.31
N VAL A 164 9.27 9.63 8.79
CA VAL A 164 10.73 9.59 8.96
C VAL A 164 11.40 9.08 7.68
N LEU A 165 12.13 9.97 7.01
CA LEU A 165 12.87 9.67 5.78
C LEU A 165 14.29 9.17 6.08
N LYS A 166 14.90 9.67 7.15
CA LYS A 166 16.24 9.30 7.64
C LYS A 166 16.28 9.31 9.17
N HIS A 167 17.21 8.57 9.77
CA HIS A 167 17.44 8.66 11.21
C HIS A 167 18.18 9.97 11.54
N MET A 168 18.02 10.47 12.78
CA MET A 168 18.56 11.75 13.26
C MET A 168 19.56 11.54 14.41
N ASP A 169 20.36 10.48 14.33
CA ASP A 169 21.23 10.03 15.44
C ASP A 169 22.26 11.11 15.81
N GLU A 170 22.62 11.98 14.87
CA GLU A 170 23.51 13.11 15.09
C GLU A 170 22.96 14.13 16.11
N LEU A 171 21.64 14.22 16.26
CA LEU A 171 21.01 15.12 17.24
C LEU A 171 21.25 14.68 18.69
N PHE A 172 21.59 13.41 18.93
CA PHE A 172 22.01 12.97 20.27
C PHE A 172 23.31 13.63 20.72
N HIS A 173 24.12 14.11 19.79
CA HIS A 173 25.42 14.74 20.08
C HIS A 173 25.35 16.25 20.31
N LEU A 174 24.14 16.85 20.33
CA LEU A 174 23.98 18.25 20.67
C LEU A 174 24.54 18.56 22.07
N PRO A 175 25.04 19.78 22.34
CA PRO A 175 25.51 20.18 23.66
C PRO A 175 24.41 20.08 24.73
N PRO A 176 24.73 19.73 26.00
CA PRO A 176 23.74 19.56 27.06
C PRO A 176 22.73 20.71 27.19
N CYS A 177 21.45 20.46 26.91
CA CYS A 177 20.35 21.40 27.08
C CYS A 177 19.08 20.64 27.50
N PRO A 178 18.19 21.23 28.32
CA PRO A 178 16.93 20.59 28.71
C PRO A 178 16.08 20.17 27.51
N ILE A 179 16.00 21.04 26.50
CA ILE A 179 15.23 20.80 25.28
C ILE A 179 15.89 21.52 24.09
N ALA A 180 15.83 20.90 22.92
CA ALA A 180 16.17 21.52 21.64
C ALA A 180 15.04 21.28 20.63
N MET A 181 14.61 22.35 19.94
CA MET A 181 13.46 22.33 19.02
C MET A 181 13.70 23.27 17.83
N PRO A 182 13.15 22.98 16.64
CA PRO A 182 13.22 23.88 15.51
C PRO A 182 12.21 25.04 15.64
N ARG A 183 12.43 26.09 14.86
CA ARG A 183 11.43 27.15 14.69
C ARG A 183 10.32 26.68 13.76
N ALA A 184 9.10 27.15 14.02
CA ALA A 184 7.99 27.02 13.08
C ALA A 184 8.25 27.96 11.89
N TYR A 185 8.95 27.47 10.86
CA TYR A 185 9.40 28.32 9.75
C TYR A 185 8.24 29.00 9.01
N TRP A 186 7.06 28.37 8.99
CA TRP A 186 5.83 28.90 8.41
C TRP A 186 5.21 30.08 9.18
N LEU A 187 5.76 30.44 10.34
CA LEU A 187 5.36 31.60 11.14
C LEU A 187 6.43 32.69 11.18
N LEU A 188 7.54 32.55 10.43
CA LEU A 188 8.65 33.51 10.46
C LEU A 188 8.30 34.87 9.85
N ASP A 189 7.32 34.91 8.94
CA ASP A 189 6.82 36.15 8.34
C ASP A 189 5.97 37.00 9.28
N ASP A 190 5.43 36.40 10.36
CA ASP A 190 4.69 37.12 11.38
C ASP A 190 5.64 37.63 12.49
N PRO A 191 5.86 38.95 12.62
CA PRO A 191 6.73 39.53 13.64
C PRO A 191 6.40 39.12 15.07
N GLU A 192 5.13 38.80 15.36
CA GLU A 192 4.68 38.39 16.69
C GLU A 192 4.99 36.91 16.98
N SER A 193 5.14 36.08 15.93
CA SER A 193 5.31 34.63 16.01
C SER A 193 6.70 34.12 15.55
N GLN A 194 7.65 35.01 15.23
CA GLN A 194 9.00 34.62 14.76
C GLN A 194 9.78 33.74 15.75
N LYS A 195 9.42 33.85 17.04
CA LYS A 195 10.08 33.08 18.10
C LYS A 195 9.48 31.70 18.31
N THR A 196 8.34 31.41 17.70
CA THR A 196 7.58 30.19 17.94
C THR A 196 8.38 28.94 17.58
N LEU A 197 8.49 28.05 18.55
CA LEU A 197 9.09 26.74 18.39
C LEU A 197 8.03 25.73 17.97
N THR A 198 8.42 24.75 17.15
CA THR A 198 7.57 23.61 16.83
C THR A 198 8.08 22.36 17.54
N SER A 199 7.16 21.52 18.01
CA SER A 199 7.51 20.24 18.63
C SER A 199 7.63 19.09 17.63
N HIS A 200 7.64 19.41 16.32
CA HIS A 200 7.83 18.49 15.20
C HIS A 200 8.96 17.48 15.46
N VAL A 201 10.12 17.98 15.86
CA VAL A 201 11.25 17.20 16.40
C VAL A 201 11.74 17.89 17.67
N THR A 202 11.83 17.12 18.75
CA THR A 202 12.21 17.60 20.07
C THR A 202 13.33 16.73 20.63
N VAL A 203 14.49 17.32 20.88
CA VAL A 203 15.62 16.65 21.54
C VAL A 203 15.57 17.00 23.02
N ILE A 204 15.50 16.00 23.88
CA ILE A 204 15.21 16.15 25.30
C ILE A 204 16.38 15.60 26.11
N GLN A 205 16.78 16.34 27.15
CA GLN A 205 17.62 15.81 28.21
C GLN A 205 16.74 15.44 29.42
N PRO A 206 16.50 14.15 29.67
CA PRO A 206 15.64 13.73 30.75
C PRO A 206 16.12 14.25 32.11
N SER A 207 15.18 14.77 32.91
CA SER A 207 15.46 15.34 34.23
C SER A 207 14.19 15.34 35.07
N LYS A 208 14.23 14.66 36.23
CA LYS A 208 13.11 14.66 37.20
C LYS A 208 12.73 16.07 37.64
N ARG A 209 13.71 16.98 37.73
CA ARG A 209 13.47 18.38 38.12
C ARG A 209 12.65 19.11 37.06
N GLU A 210 13.03 18.99 35.79
CA GLU A 210 12.33 19.62 34.67
C GLU A 210 10.97 18.96 34.45
N PHE A 211 10.88 17.64 34.58
CA PHE A 211 9.62 16.91 34.53
C PHE A 211 8.61 17.42 35.58
N ASN A 212 9.03 17.55 36.84
CA ASN A 212 8.19 18.10 37.90
C ASN A 212 7.78 19.56 37.64
N ARG A 213 8.65 20.35 36.99
CA ARG A 213 8.34 21.74 36.59
C ARG A 213 7.21 21.77 35.57
N ILE A 214 7.28 20.91 34.55
CA ILE A 214 6.23 20.82 33.52
C ILE A 214 4.94 20.27 34.13
N GLN A 215 4.99 19.19 34.93
CA GLN A 215 3.78 18.63 35.54
C GLN A 215 3.00 19.65 36.37
N LYS A 216 3.69 20.52 37.11
CA LYS A 216 3.03 21.62 37.84
C LYS A 216 2.35 22.62 36.92
N ARG A 217 2.99 22.98 35.79
CA ARG A 217 2.41 23.92 34.82
C ARG A 217 1.17 23.32 34.15
N VAL A 218 1.26 22.05 33.81
CA VAL A 218 0.21 21.28 33.18
C VAL A 218 -1.03 21.13 34.08
N GLN A 219 -0.85 20.97 35.40
CA GLN A 219 -1.97 21.01 36.36
C GLN A 219 -2.67 22.37 36.44
N LEU A 220 -2.00 23.44 35.98
CA LEU A 220 -2.50 24.82 35.95
C LEU A 220 -2.93 25.25 34.54
N SER A 221 -2.80 24.39 33.53
CA SER A 221 -3.16 24.67 32.15
C SER A 221 -4.65 24.48 31.90
N ASP A 222 -5.19 25.27 30.98
CA ASP A 222 -6.58 25.15 30.53
C ASP A 222 -6.77 23.86 29.71
N LYS A 223 -8.01 23.35 29.63
CA LYS A 223 -8.32 22.05 28.97
C LYS A 223 -8.01 22.02 27.47
N ASP A 224 -7.81 23.18 26.84
CA ASP A 224 -7.66 23.33 25.40
C ASP A 224 -6.22 23.74 24.97
N GLU A 225 -5.24 23.70 25.89
CA GLU A 225 -3.83 23.99 25.58
C GLU A 225 -3.09 22.74 25.06
N TYR A 226 -2.55 22.83 23.83
CA TYR A 226 -1.80 21.73 23.19
C TYR A 226 -0.34 21.65 23.66
N ASP A 227 0.28 20.46 23.49
CA ASP A 227 1.68 20.20 23.89
C ASP A 227 2.69 21.19 23.26
N MET A 228 2.44 21.63 22.01
CA MET A 228 3.28 22.61 21.32
C MET A 228 3.25 23.97 22.01
N GLU A 229 2.06 24.46 22.34
CA GLU A 229 1.87 25.76 23.01
C GLU A 229 2.48 25.75 24.41
N LEU A 230 2.33 24.63 25.12
CA LEU A 230 2.92 24.45 26.44
C LEU A 230 4.45 24.48 26.38
N LEU A 231 5.06 23.75 25.44
CA LEU A 231 6.51 23.70 25.27
C LEU A 231 7.06 25.05 24.80
N ASP A 232 6.39 25.71 23.86
CA ASP A 232 6.75 27.05 23.40
C ASP A 232 6.70 28.06 24.55
N ARG A 233 5.59 28.12 25.31
CA ARG A 233 5.49 29.02 26.49
C ARG A 233 6.54 28.76 27.56
N LEU A 234 6.96 27.51 27.74
CA LEU A 234 7.95 27.14 28.76
C LEU A 234 9.41 27.31 28.31
N TYR A 235 9.67 27.21 27.01
CA TYR A 235 11.03 27.09 26.49
C TYR A 235 11.36 28.02 25.33
N ALA A 236 10.46 28.87 24.83
CA ALA A 236 10.73 29.80 23.72
C ALA A 236 12.02 30.62 23.94
N ASP A 237 12.30 31.04 25.18
CA ASP A 237 13.49 31.82 25.52
C ASP A 237 14.70 30.98 25.99
N THR A 238 14.53 29.67 26.23
CA THR A 238 15.58 28.83 26.86
C THR A 238 15.93 27.55 26.12
N ALA A 239 15.13 27.15 25.12
CA ALA A 239 15.42 26.01 24.25
C ALA A 239 16.65 26.29 23.40
N MET A 240 17.40 25.23 23.11
CA MET A 240 18.35 25.26 22.01
C MET A 240 17.56 25.21 20.69
N VAL A 241 17.81 26.15 19.79
CA VAL A 241 17.15 26.15 18.48
C VAL A 241 17.96 25.29 17.51
N ILE A 242 17.35 24.23 16.98
CA ILE A 242 17.91 23.43 15.88
C ILE A 242 17.36 23.96 14.54
N PRO A 243 18.07 23.77 13.41
CA PRO A 243 17.55 24.24 12.13
C PRO A 243 16.29 23.46 11.73
N HIS A 244 15.31 24.13 11.13
CA HIS A 244 14.12 23.45 10.60
C HIS A 244 14.45 22.65 9.33
N ARG A 245 15.41 23.08 8.52
CA ARG A 245 15.96 22.29 7.40
C ARG A 245 17.25 21.60 7.87
N PRO A 246 17.36 20.25 7.83
CA PRO A 246 16.44 19.27 7.23
C PRO A 246 15.44 18.60 8.20
N TYR A 247 15.33 19.04 9.45
CA TYR A 247 14.68 18.30 10.55
C TYR A 247 13.16 18.52 10.73
N ALA A 248 12.53 19.44 10.02
CA ALA A 248 11.14 19.80 10.17
C ALA A 248 10.59 20.40 8.88
N MET A 249 10.21 19.54 7.95
CA MET A 249 9.57 19.93 6.69
C MET A 249 8.07 19.69 6.75
N LEU A 250 7.27 20.66 6.32
CA LEU A 250 5.85 20.43 6.07
C LEU A 250 5.67 19.85 4.68
N SER A 251 4.81 18.85 4.58
CA SER A 251 4.41 18.30 3.30
C SER A 251 3.86 19.40 2.39
N SER A 252 3.05 20.35 2.92
CA SER A 252 2.37 21.39 2.13
C SER A 252 3.35 22.22 1.31
N GLY A 253 4.60 22.31 1.76
CA GLY A 253 5.69 22.98 1.06
C GLY A 253 5.95 22.44 -0.35
N PHE A 254 5.55 21.19 -0.69
CA PHE A 254 5.64 20.69 -2.07
C PHE A 254 4.55 21.21 -3.01
N ARG A 255 3.51 21.87 -2.46
CA ARG A 255 2.37 22.42 -3.20
C ARG A 255 2.29 23.93 -3.15
N GLU A 256 3.09 24.56 -2.31
CA GLU A 256 3.21 26.01 -2.22
C GLU A 256 3.95 26.54 -3.45
N THR A 257 3.71 27.79 -3.81
CA THR A 257 4.44 28.47 -4.91
C THR A 257 5.63 29.27 -4.39
N ASP A 258 5.67 29.47 -3.07
CA ASP A 258 6.70 30.25 -2.39
C ASP A 258 7.33 29.39 -1.29
N HIS A 259 8.65 29.26 -1.35
CA HIS A 259 9.42 28.36 -0.48
C HIS A 259 10.51 29.09 0.30
N HIS A 260 10.59 30.42 0.21
CA HIS A 260 11.70 31.19 0.79
C HIS A 260 11.83 31.00 2.30
N LEU A 261 10.72 30.80 3.02
CA LEU A 261 10.70 30.52 4.45
C LEU A 261 11.34 29.18 4.82
N TYR A 262 11.05 28.13 4.05
CA TYR A 262 11.66 26.82 4.26
C TYR A 262 13.13 26.83 3.87
N LEU A 263 13.46 27.43 2.72
CA LEU A 263 14.84 27.52 2.24
C LEU A 263 15.70 28.46 3.11
N GLY A 264 15.08 29.42 3.80
CA GLY A 264 15.77 30.47 4.55
C GLY A 264 16.52 31.45 3.63
N SER A 265 16.15 31.50 2.35
CA SER A 265 16.80 32.30 1.32
C SER A 265 15.79 32.69 0.24
N GLU A 266 15.78 33.97 -0.13
CA GLU A 266 15.00 34.50 -1.26
C GLU A 266 15.64 34.19 -2.63
N THR A 267 16.88 33.65 -2.63
CA THR A 267 17.69 33.49 -3.84
C THR A 267 17.93 32.03 -4.23
N GLU A 268 17.69 31.09 -3.33
CA GLU A 268 17.83 29.66 -3.60
C GLU A 268 16.61 29.19 -4.41
N GLY A 269 16.86 28.49 -5.52
CA GLY A 269 15.80 27.91 -6.33
C GLY A 269 15.20 26.67 -5.66
N TRP A 270 13.89 26.48 -5.81
CA TRP A 270 13.20 25.29 -5.31
C TRP A 270 13.49 24.07 -6.21
N ASP A 271 14.01 23.00 -5.62
CA ASP A 271 14.16 21.70 -6.25
C ASP A 271 13.50 20.64 -5.33
N PRO A 272 12.31 20.14 -5.69
CA PRO A 272 11.56 19.23 -4.80
C PRO A 272 12.28 17.89 -4.60
N VAL A 273 13.06 17.41 -5.58
CA VAL A 273 13.78 16.13 -5.46
C VAL A 273 14.98 16.30 -4.54
N ALA A 274 15.74 17.38 -4.68
CA ALA A 274 16.87 17.68 -3.80
C ALA A 274 16.41 17.93 -2.36
N VAL A 275 15.31 18.67 -2.17
CA VAL A 275 14.76 18.97 -0.85
C VAL A 275 14.23 17.70 -0.17
N LEU A 276 13.49 16.86 -0.88
CA LEU A 276 13.06 15.56 -0.36
C LEU A 276 14.26 14.66 0.00
N GLY A 277 15.28 14.67 -0.85
CA GLY A 277 16.52 13.95 -0.64
C GLY A 277 17.33 14.47 0.55
N GLU A 278 17.09 15.70 1.00
CA GLU A 278 17.73 16.30 2.18
C GLU A 278 16.94 15.99 3.46
N ALA A 279 15.61 16.15 3.41
CA ALA A 279 14.70 16.07 4.55
C ALA A 279 14.88 14.80 5.41
N MET A 280 14.84 15.00 6.72
CA MET A 280 14.91 13.92 7.71
C MET A 280 13.52 13.46 8.12
N THR A 281 12.61 14.41 8.31
CA THR A 281 11.21 14.19 8.68
C THR A 281 10.28 15.10 7.89
N LEU A 282 9.04 14.64 7.71
CA LEU A 282 8.01 15.34 6.95
C LEU A 282 6.67 15.26 7.68
N GLU A 283 6.06 16.38 8.02
CA GLU A 283 4.76 16.44 8.71
C GLU A 283 3.63 16.71 7.72
N PRO A 284 2.55 15.92 7.76
CA PRO A 284 1.40 16.12 6.91
C PRO A 284 0.61 17.36 7.35
N LYS A 285 0.53 18.38 6.49
CA LYS A 285 -0.38 19.51 6.69
C LYS A 285 -1.46 19.49 5.61
N CYS A 286 -2.69 19.13 6.00
CA CYS A 286 -3.83 18.96 5.08
C CYS A 286 -4.48 20.28 4.63
N GLU A 287 -4.14 21.41 5.24
CA GLU A 287 -4.77 22.69 4.95
C GLU A 287 -4.09 23.45 3.83
N LEU A 288 -4.36 23.05 2.60
CA LEU A 288 -4.43 23.98 1.47
C LEU A 288 -5.65 23.61 0.65
N LYS A 289 -6.73 24.40 0.82
CA LYS A 289 -7.84 24.41 -0.13
C LYS A 289 -7.25 24.61 -1.52
N ARG A 290 -7.73 23.81 -2.47
CA ARG A 290 -7.51 23.97 -3.89
C ARG A 290 -7.71 25.45 -4.23
N LYS A 291 -6.63 26.20 -4.47
CA LYS A 291 -6.70 27.31 -5.39
C LYS A 291 -6.85 26.64 -6.75
N ASP A 292 -8.07 26.67 -7.26
CA ASP A 292 -8.22 26.69 -8.70
C ASP A 292 -7.45 27.92 -9.24
N ASP A 293 -7.02 27.83 -10.49
CA ASP A 293 -6.29 28.85 -11.28
C ASP A 293 -4.75 28.70 -11.15
N ASP A 294 -3.93 28.69 -12.21
CA ASP A 294 -4.02 29.27 -13.55
C ASP A 294 -3.29 28.38 -14.57
N ILE A 295 -3.86 28.20 -15.76
CA ILE A 295 -3.14 27.67 -16.93
C ILE A 295 -2.22 28.80 -17.41
N ASP A 296 -0.95 28.75 -17.01
CA ASP A 296 0.10 29.58 -17.62
C ASP A 296 0.84 28.73 -18.67
N ASP A 297 0.99 29.28 -19.87
CA ASP A 297 1.54 28.63 -21.06
C ASP A 297 3.07 28.41 -20.96
N GLY A 298 3.51 27.60 -19.99
CA GLY A 298 4.90 27.15 -19.82
C GLY A 298 4.97 25.65 -19.49
N GLU A 299 6.12 25.01 -19.76
CA GLU A 299 6.36 23.61 -19.37
C GLU A 299 6.07 23.40 -17.87
N GLU A 300 4.95 22.73 -17.55
CA GLU A 300 4.56 22.43 -16.16
C GLU A 300 5.58 21.49 -15.50
N ASP A 301 6.36 21.99 -14.55
CA ASP A 301 7.17 21.17 -13.64
C ASP A 301 6.26 20.44 -12.65
N CYS A 302 5.82 19.23 -13.03
CA CYS A 302 4.94 18.38 -12.23
C CYS A 302 5.65 17.66 -11.05
N SER A 303 6.96 17.84 -10.87
CA SER A 303 7.77 17.03 -9.95
C SER A 303 7.33 17.10 -8.48
N GLY A 304 6.92 18.27 -8.00
CA GLY A 304 6.39 18.43 -6.63
C GLY A 304 5.10 17.65 -6.38
N ARG A 305 4.22 17.56 -7.37
CA ARG A 305 2.96 16.80 -7.29
C ARG A 305 3.21 15.29 -7.24
N ASP A 306 4.17 14.82 -8.02
CA ASP A 306 4.48 13.39 -8.09
C ASP A 306 5.16 12.92 -6.80
N VAL A 307 6.12 13.69 -6.27
CA VAL A 307 6.72 13.48 -4.94
C VAL A 307 5.65 13.42 -3.85
N TRP A 308 4.70 14.36 -3.85
CA TRP A 308 3.60 14.35 -2.89
C TRP A 308 2.75 13.08 -2.98
N ARG A 309 2.40 12.62 -4.20
CA ARG A 309 1.62 11.38 -4.39
C ARG A 309 2.37 10.15 -3.93
N GLU A 310 3.66 10.07 -4.19
CA GLU A 310 4.53 8.97 -3.75
C GLU A 310 4.61 8.89 -2.23
N LEU A 311 4.75 10.02 -1.53
CA LEU A 311 4.77 10.06 -0.06
C LEU A 311 3.49 9.49 0.57
N TYR A 312 2.32 9.83 0.02
CA TYR A 312 1.05 9.29 0.49
C TYR A 312 0.87 7.81 0.14
N ALA A 313 1.36 7.38 -1.03
CA ALA A 313 1.33 5.97 -1.41
C ALA A 313 2.21 5.11 -0.48
N ASP A 314 3.44 5.55 -0.20
CA ASP A 314 4.37 4.91 0.73
C ASP A 314 3.79 4.86 2.15
N PHE A 315 3.18 5.95 2.63
CA PHE A 315 2.52 5.96 3.94
C PHE A 315 1.39 4.91 4.02
N ARG A 316 0.54 4.82 3.01
CA ARG A 316 -0.55 3.82 2.95
C ARG A 316 -0.01 2.39 2.92
N GLU A 317 1.05 2.13 2.17
CA GLU A 317 1.67 0.80 2.11
C GLU A 317 2.27 0.40 3.47
N ARG A 318 3.00 1.31 4.12
CA ARG A 318 3.55 1.07 5.46
C ARG A 318 2.43 0.84 6.50
N LYS A 319 1.36 1.62 6.45
CA LYS A 319 0.18 1.47 7.32
C LYS A 319 -0.46 0.09 7.14
N ALA A 320 -0.63 -0.37 5.90
CA ALA A 320 -1.16 -1.69 5.60
C ALA A 320 -0.24 -2.83 6.07
N ARG A 321 1.09 -2.67 5.94
CA ARG A 321 2.08 -3.68 6.34
C ARG A 321 2.21 -3.81 7.86
N VAL A 322 2.39 -2.70 8.56
CA VAL A 322 2.71 -2.69 10.00
C VAL A 322 1.47 -2.92 10.86
N CYS A 323 0.36 -2.33 10.45
CA CYS A 323 -0.83 -2.26 11.30
C CYS A 323 -1.90 -3.29 10.93
N ALA A 324 -1.66 -4.21 9.98
CA ALA A 324 -2.47 -5.39 9.66
C ALA A 324 -4.01 -5.23 9.63
N LYS A 325 -4.55 -4.01 9.53
CA LYS A 325 -5.97 -3.71 9.42
C LYS A 325 -6.24 -3.18 8.03
N LYS A 326 -6.88 -4.04 7.23
CA LYS A 326 -7.31 -3.76 5.86
C LYS A 326 -8.48 -2.77 5.75
N GLN A 327 -8.88 -2.15 6.87
CA GLN A 327 -10.16 -1.45 7.02
C GLN A 327 -10.04 0.08 6.93
N TRP A 328 -8.83 0.65 7.02
CA TRP A 328 -8.61 2.10 6.92
C TRP A 328 -8.23 2.61 5.53
N ALA A 329 -8.19 1.73 4.53
CA ALA A 329 -7.91 2.12 3.15
C ALA A 329 -9.12 2.80 2.47
N ASP A 330 -10.33 2.61 3.02
CA ASP A 330 -11.59 3.06 2.42
C ASP A 330 -12.22 4.27 3.15
N ASP A 331 -11.72 4.67 4.32
CA ASP A 331 -12.34 5.72 5.16
C ASP A 331 -11.72 7.14 4.99
N GLU A 332 -10.62 7.30 4.24
CA GLU A 332 -9.96 8.61 4.07
C GLU A 332 -10.40 9.39 2.82
N ASP A 333 -11.27 8.81 1.97
CA ASP A 333 -11.85 9.50 0.81
C ASP A 333 -13.26 10.09 1.06
N GLU A 334 -13.90 9.82 2.21
CA GLU A 334 -15.17 10.44 2.59
C GLU A 334 -15.20 10.90 4.07
N GLY A 335 -14.86 12.17 4.30
CA GLY A 335 -15.46 12.96 5.39
C GLY A 335 -14.64 13.23 6.64
N TYR A 336 -13.76 14.25 6.59
CA TYR A 336 -13.76 15.27 7.65
C TYR A 336 -14.81 16.34 7.28
N GLY A 337 -16.07 15.93 7.39
CA GLY A 337 -17.21 16.84 7.37
C GLY A 337 -17.18 17.67 8.65
N ALA A 338 -16.92 18.96 8.50
CA ALA A 338 -17.04 19.94 9.56
C ALA A 338 -18.43 19.86 10.20
N SER A 339 -18.48 19.50 11.49
CA SER A 339 -19.61 19.84 12.34
C SER A 339 -19.29 21.13 13.09
N LYS A 340 -19.80 22.25 12.56
CA LYS A 340 -20.24 23.39 13.38
C LYS A 340 -21.49 23.99 12.76
N GLU A 341 -22.54 23.96 13.57
CA GLU A 341 -23.85 24.55 13.35
C GLU A 341 -23.82 26.07 13.11
N GLU A 342 -24.79 26.50 12.29
CA GLU A 342 -25.55 27.75 12.26
C GLU A 342 -24.82 29.12 12.07
N VAL A 343 -25.21 29.86 11.02
CA VAL A 343 -26.18 30.98 11.05
C VAL A 343 -26.19 31.72 9.69
N GLY A 344 -27.38 31.98 9.15
CA GLY A 344 -27.67 33.22 8.38
C GLY A 344 -27.65 33.14 6.86
N GLY A 345 -28.82 33.29 6.24
CA GLY A 345 -29.03 33.22 4.79
C GLY A 345 -28.79 34.53 4.01
N PHE A 346 -28.98 34.45 2.69
CA PHE A 346 -29.78 35.37 1.85
C PHE A 346 -29.63 34.97 0.35
N THR A 347 -30.77 34.60 -0.25
CA THR A 347 -31.24 34.80 -1.64
C THR A 347 -30.31 34.71 -2.87
N ASN A 348 -30.65 33.74 -3.74
CA ASN A 348 -30.65 33.68 -5.23
C ASN A 348 -30.91 35.01 -5.99
N PRO A 349 -30.87 35.09 -7.35
CA PRO A 349 -30.46 34.12 -8.42
C PRO A 349 -29.67 34.78 -9.60
N ILE A 350 -29.51 34.05 -10.72
CA ILE A 350 -29.34 34.44 -12.16
C ILE A 350 -28.26 33.54 -12.79
N SER A 351 -28.33 32.99 -14.01
CA SER A 351 -29.34 32.47 -14.95
C SER A 351 -28.53 32.02 -16.19
N ASP A 352 -28.96 30.94 -16.84
CA ASP A 352 -28.89 30.65 -18.28
C ASP A 352 -27.64 31.06 -19.10
N VAL A 353 -26.98 30.08 -19.75
CA VAL A 353 -26.77 30.07 -21.21
C VAL A 353 -26.66 28.62 -21.73
N GLU A 354 -27.52 28.30 -22.69
CA GLU A 354 -27.54 27.11 -23.55
C GLU A 354 -26.63 27.28 -24.80
N LEU A 355 -26.15 26.13 -25.31
CA LEU A 355 -25.93 25.72 -26.72
C LEU A 355 -25.07 26.59 -27.67
N ASP A 356 -24.10 25.99 -28.38
CA ASP A 356 -24.35 25.51 -29.76
C ASP A 356 -23.20 24.69 -30.39
N ASP A 357 -23.62 23.93 -31.39
CA ASP A 357 -22.90 23.00 -32.29
C ASP A 357 -21.99 23.67 -33.35
N ASP A 358 -21.32 22.80 -34.13
CA ASP A 358 -20.83 22.95 -35.50
C ASP A 358 -19.31 23.17 -35.78
N ALA A 359 -18.69 22.04 -36.16
CA ALA A 359 -18.12 21.78 -37.47
C ALA A 359 -17.16 22.81 -38.14
N ARG A 360 -15.90 22.39 -38.39
CA ARG A 360 -15.39 21.98 -39.73
C ARG A 360 -13.85 21.88 -39.79
N SER A 361 -13.42 20.69 -40.18
CA SER A 361 -12.29 20.35 -41.08
C SER A 361 -11.62 21.50 -41.83
N ILE A 362 -10.28 21.52 -41.83
CA ILE A 362 -9.48 21.71 -43.05
C ILE A 362 -8.32 20.70 -43.12
N SER A 363 -8.27 20.05 -44.28
CA SER A 363 -7.36 19.05 -44.81
C SER A 363 -5.97 19.58 -45.20
N ASN A 364 -5.02 18.65 -45.37
CA ASN A 364 -4.10 18.45 -46.54
C ASN A 364 -2.84 17.68 -46.07
N LEU A 365 -2.20 16.74 -46.79
CA LEU A 365 -2.42 16.05 -48.06
C LEU A 365 -1.37 14.89 -48.12
N SER A 366 -1.76 13.74 -48.71
CA SER A 366 -0.92 12.83 -49.54
C SER A 366 0.24 12.06 -48.85
N THR A 367 0.54 10.77 -49.07
CA THR A 367 0.24 9.72 -50.06
C THR A 367 0.75 8.42 -49.42
N ALA A 368 0.05 7.29 -49.39
CA ALA A 368 0.14 6.27 -50.44
C ALA A 368 -0.96 5.20 -50.23
N LEU A 369 -1.73 4.99 -51.29
CA LEU A 369 -2.67 3.88 -51.48
C LEU A 369 -1.96 2.67 -52.09
N TRP A 370 -2.62 1.51 -51.97
CA TRP A 370 -2.87 0.41 -52.94
C TRP A 370 -2.89 -0.90 -52.11
N PHE A 371 -3.93 -1.74 -52.02
CA PHE A 371 -5.10 -1.96 -52.87
C PHE A 371 -6.19 -2.78 -52.13
N LEU A 372 -7.43 -2.29 -52.21
CA LEU A 372 -8.77 -2.94 -52.33
C LEU A 372 -8.93 -4.43 -51.88
N SER A 373 -9.84 -4.77 -50.98
CA SER A 373 -11.32 -4.66 -51.03
C SER A 373 -11.97 -5.42 -52.20
N SER A 374 -12.82 -6.39 -51.86
CA SER A 374 -14.05 -6.70 -52.57
C SER A 374 -15.01 -7.28 -51.51
N LEU A 375 -16.00 -6.49 -51.06
CA LEU A 375 -17.34 -6.34 -51.64
C LEU A 375 -18.21 -7.60 -51.40
N PHE A 376 -19.46 -7.57 -50.96
CA PHE A 376 -20.43 -6.51 -50.64
C PHE A 376 -21.69 -7.19 -50.05
N LEU A 377 -22.42 -6.45 -49.20
CA LEU A 377 -23.89 -6.37 -49.03
C LEU A 377 -24.78 -7.64 -48.96
N ILE A 378 -25.70 -7.67 -47.98
CA ILE A 378 -27.17 -7.51 -48.15
C ILE A 378 -27.88 -7.44 -46.78
N ASN A 379 -28.93 -6.61 -46.73
CA ASN A 379 -29.84 -6.23 -45.62
C ASN A 379 -30.99 -7.27 -45.40
N PRO A 380 -32.00 -7.11 -44.50
CA PRO A 380 -32.44 -8.17 -43.57
C PRO A 380 -33.92 -8.68 -43.69
N SER A 381 -34.22 -9.75 -42.91
CA SER A 381 -35.51 -10.27 -42.40
C SER A 381 -36.36 -11.23 -43.27
N PRO A 382 -37.24 -12.13 -42.73
CA PRO A 382 -37.68 -12.29 -41.32
C PRO A 382 -37.66 -13.75 -40.75
N ALA A 383 -38.01 -13.83 -39.47
CA ALA A 383 -38.07 -14.98 -38.54
C ALA A 383 -38.37 -16.40 -39.08
N SER A 384 -37.61 -17.37 -38.59
CA SER A 384 -38.10 -18.72 -38.29
C SER A 384 -37.40 -19.30 -37.06
N THR A 385 -38.22 -19.90 -36.20
CA THR A 385 -37.91 -20.51 -34.92
C THR A 385 -37.13 -21.81 -35.15
N SER A 386 -35.89 -21.90 -34.65
CA SER A 386 -35.26 -23.20 -34.38
C SER A 386 -34.25 -23.06 -33.24
N THR A 387 -34.59 -23.67 -32.12
CA THR A 387 -33.70 -24.09 -31.05
C THR A 387 -32.44 -24.74 -31.65
N SER A 388 -31.30 -24.05 -31.57
CA SER A 388 -30.00 -24.65 -31.87
C SER A 388 -29.23 -24.80 -30.57
N ALA A 389 -29.02 -26.06 -30.20
CA ALA A 389 -28.07 -26.47 -29.19
C ALA A 389 -26.71 -25.82 -29.52
N LEU A 390 -26.11 -25.14 -28.54
CA LEU A 390 -24.72 -24.72 -28.64
C LEU A 390 -23.87 -25.99 -28.75
N SER A 391 -23.51 -26.34 -29.98
CA SER A 391 -22.44 -27.27 -30.28
C SER A 391 -21.17 -26.74 -29.61
N THR A 392 -20.63 -27.50 -28.66
CA THR A 392 -19.36 -27.27 -27.99
C THR A 392 -18.27 -27.01 -29.04
N ILE A 393 -17.90 -25.75 -29.22
CA ILE A 393 -16.65 -25.40 -29.89
C ILE A 393 -15.56 -25.99 -28.99
N LYS A 394 -14.91 -27.06 -29.45
CA LYS A 394 -13.70 -27.61 -28.84
C LYS A 394 -12.63 -26.52 -28.95
N MET A 395 -12.56 -25.64 -27.95
CA MET A 395 -11.45 -24.70 -27.80
C MET A 395 -10.17 -25.52 -27.83
N SER A 396 -9.26 -25.21 -28.76
CA SER A 396 -7.88 -25.70 -28.71
C SER A 396 -7.34 -25.41 -27.31
N SER A 397 -6.75 -26.41 -26.64
CA SER A 397 -6.43 -26.41 -25.19
C SER A 397 -5.75 -25.11 -24.73
N SER A 398 -6.54 -24.12 -24.32
CA SER A 398 -6.05 -22.90 -23.72
C SER A 398 -5.62 -23.22 -22.29
N SER A 399 -4.35 -22.99 -21.96
CA SER A 399 -3.83 -23.25 -20.63
C SER A 399 -4.40 -22.25 -19.62
N TYR A 400 -4.93 -22.75 -18.49
CA TYR A 400 -5.36 -21.90 -17.38
C TYR A 400 -4.22 -21.04 -16.82
N ALA A 401 -2.96 -21.45 -17.02
CA ALA A 401 -1.79 -20.67 -16.61
C ALA A 401 -1.75 -19.26 -17.24
N HIS A 402 -2.38 -19.07 -18.40
CA HIS A 402 -2.45 -17.76 -19.07
C HIS A 402 -3.33 -16.75 -18.32
N LEU A 403 -4.14 -17.19 -17.36
CA LEU A 403 -4.96 -16.31 -16.52
C LEU A 403 -4.18 -15.68 -15.37
N LEU A 404 -2.98 -16.19 -15.07
CA LEU A 404 -2.21 -15.74 -13.92
C LEU A 404 -1.64 -14.34 -14.15
N PRO A 405 -1.86 -13.37 -13.24
CA PRO A 405 -1.45 -11.99 -13.43
C PRO A 405 0.06 -11.83 -13.25
N PRO A 406 0.79 -10.98 -14.01
CA PRO A 406 2.25 -10.88 -13.92
C PRO A 406 2.83 -10.71 -12.50
N SER A 407 2.05 -10.14 -11.57
CA SER A 407 2.37 -9.96 -10.15
C SER A 407 2.36 -11.24 -9.30
N TRP A 408 2.02 -12.42 -9.84
CA TRP A 408 1.95 -13.64 -9.04
C TRP A 408 3.32 -14.23 -8.68
N LYS A 409 4.34 -14.05 -9.54
CA LYS A 409 5.69 -14.61 -9.32
C LYS A 409 6.39 -14.06 -8.07
N PRO A 410 6.33 -12.75 -7.76
CA PRO A 410 6.81 -12.22 -6.49
C PRO A 410 6.18 -12.86 -5.24
N GLN A 411 4.95 -13.40 -5.33
CA GLN A 411 4.34 -14.12 -4.20
C GLN A 411 5.10 -15.42 -3.89
N VAL A 412 5.60 -16.11 -4.92
CA VAL A 412 6.46 -17.29 -4.76
C VAL A 412 7.76 -16.92 -4.06
N THR A 413 8.35 -15.78 -4.40
CA THR A 413 9.54 -15.27 -3.71
C THR A 413 9.26 -15.01 -2.23
N ALA A 414 8.08 -14.46 -1.90
CA ALA A 414 7.67 -14.27 -0.53
C ALA A 414 7.47 -15.58 0.23
N TRP A 415 6.94 -16.64 -0.41
CA TRP A 415 6.80 -17.97 0.21
C TRP A 415 8.16 -18.63 0.48
N LEU A 416 9.13 -18.48 -0.43
CA LEU A 416 10.50 -18.95 -0.20
C LEU A 416 11.18 -18.16 0.94
N ALA A 417 10.96 -16.84 1.01
CA ALA A 417 11.48 -16.01 2.10
C ALA A 417 10.82 -16.34 3.46
N GLU A 418 9.55 -16.74 3.47
CA GLU A 418 8.86 -17.25 4.67
C GLU A 418 9.51 -18.54 5.19
N ASP A 419 9.79 -19.51 4.30
CA ASP A 419 10.32 -20.82 4.68
C ASP A 419 11.85 -20.78 4.94
N THR A 420 12.56 -19.76 4.43
CA THR A 420 13.99 -19.52 4.68
C THR A 420 14.27 -18.03 4.91
N PRO A 421 13.89 -17.48 6.07
CA PRO A 421 14.11 -16.06 6.39
C PRO A 421 15.55 -15.74 6.81
N SER A 422 16.38 -16.76 7.03
CA SER A 422 17.77 -16.66 7.48
C SER A 422 18.65 -17.70 6.77
N PHE A 423 19.67 -18.25 7.43
CA PHE A 423 20.61 -19.20 6.84
C PHE A 423 19.98 -20.59 6.61
N ASP A 424 20.16 -21.14 5.40
CA ASP A 424 19.87 -22.53 5.06
C ASP A 424 21.07 -23.45 5.40
N TYR A 425 21.11 -23.91 6.65
CA TYR A 425 22.14 -24.85 7.10
C TYR A 425 22.06 -26.21 6.40
N ALA A 426 20.86 -26.67 6.04
CA ALA A 426 20.68 -27.96 5.37
C ALA A 426 21.22 -27.91 3.94
N GLY A 427 21.01 -26.79 3.24
CA GLY A 427 21.61 -26.48 1.94
C GLY A 427 23.14 -26.52 1.95
N PHE A 428 23.76 -26.01 3.02
CA PHE A 428 25.22 -26.11 3.20
C PHE A 428 25.69 -27.58 3.28
N VAL A 429 24.96 -28.44 3.99
CA VAL A 429 25.32 -29.85 4.18
C VAL A 429 25.21 -30.65 2.86
N VAL A 430 24.18 -30.40 2.07
CA VAL A 430 23.93 -31.18 0.84
C VAL A 430 24.71 -30.67 -0.38
N GLY A 431 25.08 -29.39 -0.38
CA GLY A 431 25.84 -28.75 -1.46
C GLY A 431 25.07 -28.60 -2.78
N GLU A 432 25.83 -28.36 -3.85
CA GLU A 432 25.29 -27.98 -5.17
C GLU A 432 25.31 -29.08 -6.21
N HIS A 433 25.71 -30.30 -5.84
CA HIS A 433 25.84 -31.39 -6.80
C HIS A 433 24.51 -31.60 -7.56
N PRO A 434 24.53 -31.68 -8.90
CA PRO A 434 23.33 -31.93 -9.68
C PRO A 434 22.67 -33.22 -9.24
N ARG A 435 21.38 -33.16 -8.93
CA ARG A 435 20.54 -34.29 -8.55
C ARG A 435 19.23 -34.23 -9.32
N THR A 436 18.56 -35.37 -9.32
CA THR A 436 17.22 -35.50 -9.88
C THR A 436 16.30 -36.00 -8.76
N ALA A 437 15.18 -35.34 -8.59
CA ALA A 437 14.12 -35.75 -7.69
C ALA A 437 12.85 -36.10 -8.46
N THR A 438 12.11 -37.08 -7.96
CA THR A 438 10.84 -37.51 -8.53
C THR A 438 9.70 -37.07 -7.63
N LEU A 439 8.73 -36.36 -8.20
CA LEU A 439 7.47 -36.02 -7.55
C LEU A 439 6.49 -37.20 -7.69
N TRP A 440 6.02 -37.70 -6.56
CA TRP A 440 5.09 -38.81 -6.45
C TRP A 440 3.76 -38.34 -5.88
N ALA A 441 2.67 -38.66 -6.55
CA ALA A 441 1.33 -38.56 -6.00
C ALA A 441 0.97 -39.85 -5.25
N LYS A 442 0.48 -39.71 -4.02
CA LYS A 442 0.21 -40.81 -3.08
C LYS A 442 -1.27 -40.92 -2.69
N SER A 443 -2.08 -39.91 -2.99
CA SER A 443 -3.54 -39.96 -2.85
C SER A 443 -4.24 -39.65 -4.18
N PRO A 444 -5.48 -40.12 -4.39
CA PRO A 444 -6.25 -39.79 -5.58
C PRO A 444 -6.64 -38.30 -5.59
N GLY A 445 -6.72 -37.71 -6.78
CA GLY A 445 -7.09 -36.30 -6.94
C GLY A 445 -6.95 -35.80 -8.38
N VAL A 446 -7.06 -34.48 -8.54
CA VAL A 446 -6.82 -33.75 -9.78
C VAL A 446 -5.52 -32.98 -9.65
N ILE A 447 -4.61 -33.08 -10.63
CA ILE A 447 -3.38 -32.29 -10.65
C ILE A 447 -3.71 -30.83 -10.94
N ALA A 448 -3.48 -29.96 -9.96
CA ALA A 448 -3.60 -28.52 -10.14
C ALA A 448 -2.48 -27.76 -9.42
N GLY A 449 -1.97 -26.73 -10.10
CA GLY A 449 -0.97 -25.80 -9.57
C GLY A 449 0.43 -25.95 -10.20
N ARG A 450 0.55 -26.57 -11.38
CA ARG A 450 1.84 -26.70 -12.08
C ARG A 450 2.58 -25.36 -12.23
N PRO A 451 1.93 -24.24 -12.62
CA PRO A 451 2.65 -22.98 -12.77
C PRO A 451 3.35 -22.54 -11.48
N PHE A 452 2.67 -22.65 -10.33
CA PHE A 452 3.24 -22.27 -9.05
C PHE A 452 4.40 -23.19 -8.64
N PHE A 453 4.27 -24.49 -8.87
CA PHE A 453 5.33 -25.47 -8.63
C PHE A 453 6.56 -25.20 -9.50
N ASP A 454 6.35 -24.90 -10.79
CA ASP A 454 7.41 -24.59 -11.74
C ASP A 454 8.17 -23.32 -11.34
N GLU A 455 7.46 -22.28 -10.91
CA GLU A 455 8.09 -21.02 -10.49
C GLU A 455 8.89 -21.17 -9.19
N VAL A 456 8.44 -21.99 -8.23
CA VAL A 456 9.23 -22.29 -7.02
C VAL A 456 10.58 -22.87 -7.41
N PHE A 457 10.58 -23.91 -8.25
CA PHE A 457 11.81 -24.57 -8.66
C PHE A 457 12.66 -23.70 -9.60
N HIS A 458 12.03 -22.89 -10.44
CA HIS A 458 12.74 -21.92 -11.28
C HIS A 458 13.56 -20.94 -10.43
N GLN A 459 12.97 -20.36 -9.38
CA GLN A 459 13.67 -19.47 -8.45
C GLN A 459 14.77 -20.18 -7.64
N CYS A 460 14.65 -21.50 -7.43
CA CYS A 460 15.68 -22.34 -6.82
C CYS A 460 16.74 -22.87 -7.81
N GLY A 461 16.73 -22.44 -9.07
CA GLY A 461 17.69 -22.88 -10.09
C GLY A 461 17.51 -24.33 -10.54
N CYS A 462 16.28 -24.84 -10.52
CA CYS A 462 15.92 -26.20 -10.91
C CYS A 462 14.93 -26.18 -12.08
N ASP A 463 14.94 -27.24 -12.88
CA ASP A 463 14.04 -27.47 -14.02
C ASP A 463 13.03 -28.58 -13.69
N VAL A 464 11.78 -28.38 -14.11
CA VAL A 464 10.67 -29.33 -13.90
C VAL A 464 10.24 -29.94 -15.23
N GLU A 465 10.13 -31.26 -15.26
CA GLU A 465 9.57 -32.06 -16.35
C GLU A 465 8.31 -32.78 -15.87
N TRP A 466 7.15 -32.42 -16.42
CA TRP A 466 5.87 -33.02 -16.03
C TRP A 466 5.55 -34.29 -16.80
N HIS A 467 5.01 -35.30 -16.09
CA HIS A 467 4.49 -36.56 -16.65
C HIS A 467 2.96 -36.65 -16.56
N ALA A 468 2.32 -35.63 -15.99
CA ALA A 468 0.88 -35.50 -15.84
C ALA A 468 0.43 -34.10 -16.26
N ASP A 469 -0.68 -34.03 -17.00
CA ASP A 469 -1.24 -32.77 -17.46
C ASP A 469 -1.98 -32.01 -16.36
N GLU A 470 -2.01 -30.68 -16.45
CA GLU A 470 -2.86 -29.86 -15.57
C GLU A 470 -4.33 -30.28 -15.75
N GLY A 471 -5.06 -30.49 -14.65
CA GLY A 471 -6.44 -30.98 -14.67
C GLY A 471 -6.58 -32.49 -14.86
N SER A 472 -5.49 -33.24 -15.00
CA SER A 472 -5.56 -34.70 -15.10
C SER A 472 -5.96 -35.33 -13.77
N GLN A 473 -6.82 -36.35 -13.83
CA GLN A 473 -7.13 -37.19 -12.68
C GLN A 473 -6.02 -38.20 -12.45
N ILE A 474 -5.62 -38.33 -11.19
CA ILE A 474 -4.64 -39.30 -10.71
C ILE A 474 -5.29 -40.21 -9.67
N ASP A 475 -5.05 -41.50 -9.80
CA ASP A 475 -5.52 -42.50 -8.84
C ASP A 475 -4.38 -43.48 -8.49
N PRO A 476 -3.59 -43.18 -7.45
CA PRO A 476 -2.49 -44.02 -7.01
C PRO A 476 -2.90 -45.45 -6.62
N SER A 477 -4.18 -45.72 -6.35
CA SER A 477 -4.65 -47.08 -6.05
C SER A 477 -4.55 -48.03 -7.24
N GLN A 478 -4.45 -47.49 -8.45
CA GLN A 478 -4.27 -48.26 -9.69
C GLN A 478 -2.79 -48.57 -10.00
N SER A 479 -1.87 -47.98 -9.24
CA SER A 479 -0.43 -48.22 -9.36
C SER A 479 0.02 -49.35 -8.42
N PRO A 480 0.86 -50.30 -8.88
CA PRO A 480 1.37 -51.39 -8.04
C PRO A 480 2.05 -50.92 -6.75
N ASP A 481 2.70 -49.74 -6.79
CA ASP A 481 3.48 -49.20 -5.68
C ASP A 481 2.66 -48.22 -4.80
N GLY A 482 1.36 -48.06 -5.05
CA GLY A 482 0.50 -47.12 -4.35
C GLY A 482 0.87 -45.65 -4.55
N LYS A 483 1.63 -45.34 -5.62
CA LYS A 483 2.08 -43.99 -5.99
C LYS A 483 2.24 -43.85 -7.50
N ILE A 484 2.00 -42.65 -8.02
CA ILE A 484 2.16 -42.32 -9.45
C ILE A 484 3.22 -41.24 -9.60
N LYS A 485 4.15 -41.44 -10.54
CA LYS A 485 5.13 -40.41 -10.92
C LYS A 485 4.41 -39.31 -11.69
N VAL A 486 4.50 -38.07 -11.20
CA VAL A 486 3.80 -36.91 -11.78
C VAL A 486 4.75 -35.86 -12.35
N ALA A 487 5.95 -35.72 -11.79
CA ALA A 487 7.00 -34.85 -12.34
C ALA A 487 8.41 -35.37 -12.00
N THR A 488 9.39 -34.95 -12.78
CA THR A 488 10.83 -35.02 -12.47
C THR A 488 11.33 -33.59 -12.23
N VAL A 489 12.15 -33.35 -11.21
CA VAL A 489 12.82 -32.06 -10.98
C VAL A 489 14.32 -32.28 -11.00
N THR A 490 15.07 -31.48 -11.75
CA THR A 490 16.54 -31.60 -11.87
C THR A 490 17.20 -30.28 -11.54
N GLY A 491 18.28 -30.29 -10.76
CA GLY A 491 18.97 -29.07 -10.36
C GLY A 491 20.01 -29.32 -9.25
N PRO A 492 20.58 -28.27 -8.65
CA PRO A 492 21.49 -28.40 -7.53
C PRO A 492 20.76 -29.02 -6.32
N ALA A 493 21.40 -29.95 -5.61
CA ALA A 493 20.79 -30.65 -4.47
C ALA A 493 20.20 -29.67 -3.42
N ARG A 494 20.92 -28.59 -3.08
CA ARG A 494 20.41 -27.53 -2.21
C ARG A 494 19.13 -26.87 -2.74
N GLY A 495 19.05 -26.61 -4.05
CA GLY A 495 17.88 -25.97 -4.67
C GLY A 495 16.65 -26.87 -4.67
N LEU A 496 16.85 -28.18 -4.91
CA LEU A 496 15.77 -29.17 -4.83
C LEU A 496 15.15 -29.24 -3.43
N LEU A 497 15.98 -29.24 -2.39
CA LEU A 497 15.51 -29.35 -1.01
C LEU A 497 14.98 -28.03 -0.45
N LEU A 498 15.54 -26.89 -0.87
CA LEU A 498 15.04 -25.55 -0.52
C LEU A 498 13.62 -25.34 -1.05
N GLY A 499 13.37 -25.70 -2.32
CA GLY A 499 12.05 -25.54 -2.93
C GLY A 499 11.03 -26.62 -2.53
N GLU A 500 11.47 -27.74 -1.96
CA GLU A 500 10.62 -28.92 -1.72
C GLU A 500 9.35 -28.57 -0.95
N ARG A 501 9.48 -27.95 0.22
CA ARG A 501 8.35 -27.77 1.13
C ARG A 501 7.32 -26.79 0.58
N VAL A 502 7.79 -25.65 0.07
CA VAL A 502 6.94 -24.62 -0.55
C VAL A 502 6.21 -25.17 -1.78
N ALA A 503 6.92 -25.88 -2.66
CA ALA A 503 6.33 -26.45 -3.88
C ALA A 503 5.27 -27.52 -3.55
N LEU A 504 5.59 -28.45 -2.63
CA LEU A 504 4.66 -29.51 -2.22
C LEU A 504 3.42 -28.93 -1.51
N ASN A 505 3.60 -28.01 -0.57
CA ASN A 505 2.47 -27.39 0.15
C ASN A 505 1.53 -26.65 -0.80
N THR A 506 2.10 -25.94 -1.78
CA THR A 506 1.32 -25.17 -2.75
C THR A 506 0.54 -26.09 -3.69
N LEU A 507 1.22 -27.08 -4.28
CA LEU A 507 0.60 -28.05 -5.21
C LEU A 507 -0.46 -28.90 -4.49
N ALA A 508 -0.18 -29.37 -3.28
CA ALA A 508 -1.08 -30.21 -2.48
C ALA A 508 -2.41 -29.51 -2.18
N ARG A 509 -2.35 -28.22 -1.80
CA ARG A 509 -3.56 -27.41 -1.53
C ARG A 509 -4.31 -27.07 -2.82
N CYS A 510 -3.61 -26.63 -3.86
CA CYS A 510 -4.22 -26.31 -5.15
C CYS A 510 -4.93 -27.52 -5.76
N SER A 511 -4.27 -28.68 -5.75
CA SER A 511 -4.83 -29.96 -6.20
C SER A 511 -5.98 -30.43 -5.32
N GLY A 512 -5.95 -30.17 -4.01
CA GLY A 512 -7.07 -30.44 -3.09
C GLY A 512 -8.35 -29.69 -3.47
N VAL A 513 -8.23 -28.38 -3.72
CA VAL A 513 -9.34 -27.53 -4.18
C VAL A 513 -9.87 -27.97 -5.55
N ALA A 514 -8.97 -28.26 -6.50
CA ALA A 514 -9.37 -28.77 -7.82
C ALA A 514 -10.11 -30.11 -7.73
N THR A 515 -9.63 -31.02 -6.88
CA THR A 515 -10.25 -32.33 -6.65
C THR A 515 -11.65 -32.18 -6.09
N GLN A 516 -11.83 -31.36 -5.05
CA GLN A 516 -13.14 -31.17 -4.45
C GLN A 516 -14.11 -30.47 -5.40
N SER A 517 -13.62 -29.47 -6.15
CA SER A 517 -14.39 -28.77 -7.19
C SER A 517 -14.88 -29.75 -8.26
N GLU A 518 -13.99 -30.58 -8.82
CA GLU A 518 -14.33 -31.57 -9.85
C GLU A 518 -15.37 -32.58 -9.33
N ARG A 519 -15.22 -33.09 -8.11
CA ARG A 519 -16.17 -34.03 -7.50
C ARG A 519 -17.58 -33.44 -7.40
N VAL A 520 -17.69 -32.20 -6.93
CA VAL A 520 -18.98 -31.52 -6.78
C VAL A 520 -19.58 -31.18 -8.14
N VAL A 521 -18.80 -30.67 -9.10
CA VAL A 521 -19.25 -30.45 -10.49
C VAL A 521 -19.76 -31.75 -11.09
N SER A 522 -18.97 -32.82 -11.04
CA SER A 522 -19.34 -34.12 -11.59
C SER A 522 -20.63 -34.68 -10.98
N LYS A 523 -20.84 -34.51 -9.67
CA LYS A 523 -22.10 -34.91 -9.03
C LYS A 523 -23.28 -34.03 -9.43
N LEU A 524 -23.11 -32.72 -9.52
CA LEU A 524 -24.15 -31.80 -9.99
C LEU A 524 -24.58 -32.11 -11.42
N ARG A 525 -23.61 -32.37 -12.32
CA ARG A 525 -23.88 -32.78 -13.71
C ARG A 525 -24.62 -34.11 -13.78
N LYS A 526 -24.22 -35.11 -12.97
CA LYS A 526 -24.93 -36.40 -12.87
C LYS A 526 -26.37 -36.25 -12.38
N ALA A 527 -26.62 -35.28 -11.51
CA ALA A 527 -27.95 -34.95 -11.03
C ALA A 527 -28.77 -34.06 -11.99
N GLY A 528 -28.21 -33.69 -13.16
CA GLY A 528 -28.92 -32.95 -14.22
C GLY A 528 -28.80 -31.42 -14.12
N TYR A 529 -27.94 -30.89 -13.25
CA TYR A 529 -27.70 -29.45 -13.18
C TYR A 529 -26.82 -28.98 -14.35
N GLU A 530 -27.28 -27.97 -15.10
CA GLU A 530 -26.54 -27.41 -16.25
C GLU A 530 -25.89 -26.05 -15.96
N GLY A 531 -26.22 -25.43 -14.82
CA GLY A 531 -25.70 -24.11 -14.44
C GLY A 531 -24.25 -24.13 -13.94
N VAL A 532 -23.83 -23.02 -13.35
CA VAL A 532 -22.45 -22.78 -12.91
C VAL A 532 -22.29 -23.13 -11.43
N LEU A 533 -21.33 -24.00 -11.11
CA LEU A 533 -20.84 -24.13 -9.73
C LEU A 533 -19.78 -23.05 -9.51
N ALA A 534 -19.96 -22.23 -8.49
CA ALA A 534 -19.03 -21.15 -8.16
C ALA A 534 -18.42 -21.29 -6.76
N GLY A 535 -17.20 -20.82 -6.61
CA GLY A 535 -16.54 -20.64 -5.31
C GLY A 535 -17.05 -19.41 -4.56
N THR A 536 -16.29 -18.96 -3.56
CA THR A 536 -16.60 -17.75 -2.78
C THR A 536 -15.33 -16.98 -2.44
N ARG A 537 -15.43 -15.86 -1.72
CA ARG A 537 -14.28 -15.12 -1.19
C ARG A 537 -13.75 -15.66 0.16
N LYS A 538 -14.33 -16.75 0.69
CA LYS A 538 -13.94 -17.41 1.95
C LYS A 538 -12.66 -18.26 1.80
N THR A 539 -11.65 -17.65 1.17
CA THR A 539 -10.36 -18.24 0.80
C THR A 539 -9.31 -17.95 1.87
N THR A 540 -8.24 -18.74 1.94
CA THR A 540 -7.13 -18.48 2.85
C THR A 540 -6.49 -17.11 2.56
N PRO A 541 -6.31 -16.22 3.56
CA PRO A 541 -5.64 -14.94 3.37
C PRO A 541 -4.24 -15.11 2.75
N GLY A 542 -3.92 -14.32 1.73
CA GLY A 542 -2.64 -14.42 1.00
C GLY A 542 -2.56 -15.55 -0.04
N PHE A 543 -3.46 -16.53 -0.01
CA PHE A 543 -3.40 -17.72 -0.89
C PHE A 543 -4.56 -17.82 -1.90
N ARG A 544 -5.40 -16.78 -1.97
CA ARG A 544 -6.60 -16.73 -2.82
C ARG A 544 -6.34 -17.05 -4.29
N LEU A 545 -5.24 -16.56 -4.86
CA LEU A 545 -4.94 -16.76 -6.28
C LEU A 545 -4.79 -18.26 -6.60
N VAL A 546 -4.08 -18.99 -5.74
CA VAL A 546 -3.85 -20.44 -5.90
C VAL A 546 -5.15 -21.22 -5.72
N GLU A 547 -5.96 -20.87 -4.70
CA GLU A 547 -7.25 -21.54 -4.47
C GLU A 547 -8.23 -21.31 -5.62
N LYS A 548 -8.36 -20.07 -6.12
CA LYS A 548 -9.24 -19.74 -7.26
C LYS A 548 -8.76 -20.41 -8.54
N TYR A 549 -7.45 -20.46 -8.76
CA TYR A 549 -6.88 -21.21 -9.87
C TYR A 549 -7.21 -22.71 -9.77
N GLY A 550 -7.12 -23.29 -8.57
CA GLY A 550 -7.56 -24.67 -8.30
C GLY A 550 -9.04 -24.90 -8.63
N MET A 551 -9.94 -23.96 -8.29
CA MET A 551 -11.37 -24.05 -8.65
C MET A 551 -11.55 -24.13 -10.17
N LEU A 552 -10.89 -23.25 -10.93
CA LEU A 552 -10.96 -23.21 -12.40
C LEU A 552 -10.48 -24.51 -13.03
N VAL A 553 -9.34 -25.04 -12.57
CA VAL A 553 -8.79 -26.32 -13.05
C VAL A 553 -9.75 -27.48 -12.73
N GLY A 554 -10.41 -27.44 -11.57
CA GLY A 554 -11.45 -28.40 -11.19
C GLY A 554 -12.80 -28.21 -11.89
N GLY A 555 -12.93 -27.23 -12.79
CA GLY A 555 -14.15 -26.99 -13.57
C GLY A 555 -15.22 -26.17 -12.84
N ALA A 556 -14.91 -25.57 -11.70
CA ALA A 556 -15.76 -24.62 -11.01
C ALA A 556 -15.38 -23.17 -11.37
N ASP A 557 -16.35 -22.27 -11.37
CA ASP A 557 -16.10 -20.85 -11.52
C ASP A 557 -15.47 -20.29 -10.24
N GLY A 558 -14.49 -19.42 -10.39
CA GLY A 558 -13.86 -18.77 -9.24
C GLY A 558 -14.86 -17.92 -8.44
N HIS A 559 -15.97 -17.48 -9.04
CA HIS A 559 -16.74 -16.29 -8.64
C HIS A 559 -15.86 -15.04 -8.66
N ARG A 560 -16.32 -13.92 -8.11
CA ARG A 560 -15.50 -12.71 -8.05
C ARG A 560 -14.19 -12.95 -7.28
N MET A 561 -13.10 -12.39 -7.81
CA MET A 561 -11.76 -12.50 -7.22
C MET A 561 -11.63 -11.66 -5.95
N ASP A 562 -12.18 -10.46 -5.96
CA ASP A 562 -12.04 -9.47 -4.90
C ASP A 562 -13.29 -8.56 -4.85
N LEU A 563 -13.17 -7.37 -4.25
CA LEU A 563 -14.25 -6.40 -4.13
C LEU A 563 -14.39 -5.50 -5.37
N SER A 564 -13.38 -5.44 -6.24
CA SER A 564 -13.39 -4.57 -7.43
C SER A 564 -13.92 -5.28 -8.68
N ALA A 565 -13.88 -6.61 -8.73
CA ALA A 565 -14.32 -7.38 -9.90
C ALA A 565 -15.85 -7.35 -10.14
N MET A 566 -16.66 -7.33 -9.07
CA MET A 566 -18.12 -7.30 -9.14
C MET A 566 -18.69 -6.69 -7.87
N VAL A 567 -19.71 -5.84 -8.00
CA VAL A 567 -20.41 -5.27 -6.84
C VAL A 567 -21.36 -6.32 -6.30
N MET A 568 -21.23 -6.65 -5.02
CA MET A 568 -22.20 -7.49 -4.31
C MET A 568 -22.77 -6.74 -3.12
N LEU A 569 -24.06 -6.45 -3.19
CA LEU A 569 -24.81 -5.80 -2.13
C LEU A 569 -25.40 -6.87 -1.22
N LYS A 570 -24.89 -6.92 0.01
CA LYS A 570 -25.40 -7.76 1.11
C LYS A 570 -26.42 -7.00 1.95
N ASP A 571 -27.10 -7.71 2.84
CA ASP A 571 -27.98 -7.18 3.90
C ASP A 571 -27.48 -5.86 4.55
N ASN A 572 -26.22 -5.84 5.00
CA ASN A 572 -25.62 -4.69 5.67
C ASN A 572 -25.50 -3.45 4.77
N HIS A 573 -25.31 -3.63 3.46
CA HIS A 573 -25.22 -2.52 2.51
C HIS A 573 -26.61 -1.93 2.26
N VAL A 574 -27.62 -2.80 2.12
CA VAL A 574 -29.01 -2.41 1.96
C VAL A 574 -29.49 -1.63 3.19
N TRP A 575 -29.21 -2.14 4.41
CA TRP A 575 -29.56 -1.45 5.66
C TRP A 575 -28.87 -0.11 5.83
N SER A 576 -27.60 -0.01 5.42
CA SER A 576 -26.84 1.25 5.52
C SER A 576 -27.36 2.31 4.55
N ARG A 577 -27.94 1.90 3.41
CA ARG A 577 -28.46 2.83 2.41
C ARG A 577 -29.94 3.19 2.61
N GLY A 578 -30.74 2.25 3.12
CA GLY A 578 -32.16 2.43 3.43
C GLY A 578 -33.10 1.56 2.59
N SER A 579 -32.73 1.23 1.34
CA SER A 579 -33.52 0.38 0.45
C SER A 579 -32.66 -0.35 -0.59
N ILE A 580 -33.19 -1.44 -1.17
CA ILE A 580 -32.48 -2.18 -2.24
C ILE A 580 -32.40 -1.31 -3.49
N ALA A 581 -33.50 -0.63 -3.84
CA ALA A 581 -33.54 0.24 -5.01
C ALA A 581 -32.47 1.34 -4.98
N GLU A 582 -32.28 2.01 -3.84
CA GLU A 582 -31.26 3.05 -3.69
C GLU A 582 -29.84 2.48 -3.68
N ALA A 583 -29.63 1.32 -3.06
CA ALA A 583 -28.34 0.65 -3.04
C ALA A 583 -27.91 0.23 -4.46
N VAL A 584 -28.82 -0.34 -5.26
CA VAL A 584 -28.58 -0.70 -6.65
C VAL A 584 -28.35 0.53 -7.52
N ALA A 585 -29.13 1.61 -7.32
CA ALA A 585 -28.95 2.86 -8.06
C ALA A 585 -27.57 3.49 -7.78
N ALA A 586 -27.15 3.53 -6.52
CA ALA A 586 -25.83 4.01 -6.12
C ALA A 586 -24.72 3.13 -6.71
N ALA A 587 -24.85 1.81 -6.63
CA ALA A 587 -23.91 0.88 -7.23
C ALA A 587 -23.76 1.11 -8.74
N LYS A 588 -24.87 1.31 -9.47
CA LYS A 588 -24.84 1.60 -10.91
C LYS A 588 -24.15 2.90 -11.26
N ALA A 589 -24.31 3.94 -10.43
CA ALA A 589 -23.71 5.24 -10.69
C ALA A 589 -22.17 5.16 -10.74
N VAL A 590 -21.56 4.26 -9.96
CA VAL A 590 -20.10 4.08 -9.89
C VAL A 590 -19.59 2.90 -10.72
N ALA A 591 -20.36 1.82 -10.82
CA ALA A 591 -20.01 0.59 -11.55
C ALA A 591 -20.01 0.80 -13.08
N GLY A 592 -20.79 1.77 -13.57
CA GLY A 592 -21.00 1.99 -14.99
C GLY A 592 -21.65 0.79 -15.67
N PHE A 593 -21.38 0.62 -16.97
CA PHE A 593 -21.92 -0.49 -17.77
C PHE A 593 -21.07 -1.78 -17.71
N SER A 594 -19.86 -1.71 -17.16
CA SER A 594 -18.85 -2.76 -17.27
C SER A 594 -18.84 -3.75 -16.09
N VAL A 595 -19.37 -3.36 -14.94
CA VAL A 595 -19.34 -4.17 -13.71
C VAL A 595 -20.74 -4.67 -13.38
N LYS A 596 -20.88 -5.98 -13.14
CA LYS A 596 -22.15 -6.60 -12.74
C LYS A 596 -22.50 -6.23 -11.30
N ILE A 597 -23.80 -6.16 -11.02
CA ILE A 597 -24.34 -5.94 -9.68
C ILE A 597 -25.11 -7.17 -9.24
N GLU A 598 -24.63 -7.77 -8.16
CA GLU A 598 -25.26 -8.87 -7.46
C GLU A 598 -25.91 -8.37 -6.17
N VAL A 599 -27.13 -8.83 -5.87
CA VAL A 599 -27.84 -8.47 -4.63
C VAL A 599 -28.24 -9.72 -3.87
N GLU A 600 -27.85 -9.81 -2.61
CA GLU A 600 -28.28 -10.82 -1.66
C GLU A 600 -29.66 -10.48 -1.10
N VAL A 601 -30.60 -11.43 -1.20
CA VAL A 601 -31.99 -11.24 -0.80
C VAL A 601 -32.47 -12.39 0.08
N GLN A 602 -33.36 -12.08 1.02
CA GLN A 602 -33.92 -13.01 2.00
C GLN A 602 -35.38 -13.40 1.69
N SER A 603 -36.01 -12.76 0.70
CA SER A 603 -37.39 -13.04 0.29
C SER A 603 -37.62 -12.81 -1.22
N GLU A 604 -38.69 -13.40 -1.77
CA GLU A 604 -39.10 -13.14 -3.16
C GLU A 604 -39.47 -11.67 -3.41
N ALA A 605 -39.98 -10.97 -2.40
CA ALA A 605 -40.33 -9.56 -2.52
C ALA A 605 -39.08 -8.67 -2.68
N GLU A 606 -38.03 -8.96 -1.90
CA GLU A 606 -36.72 -8.32 -2.06
C GLU A 606 -36.08 -8.67 -3.41
N ALA A 607 -36.23 -9.92 -3.86
CA ALA A 607 -35.79 -10.33 -5.20
C ALA A 607 -36.48 -9.51 -6.30
N ASP A 608 -37.78 -9.28 -6.19
CA ASP A 608 -38.52 -8.42 -7.13
C ASP A 608 -38.02 -6.98 -7.12
N GLU A 609 -37.74 -6.43 -5.94
CA GLU A 609 -37.19 -5.09 -5.81
C GLU A 609 -35.80 -4.99 -6.47
N ALA A 610 -34.92 -5.96 -6.20
CA ALA A 610 -33.58 -6.04 -6.79
C ALA A 610 -33.64 -6.15 -8.32
N ILE A 611 -34.50 -7.03 -8.86
CA ILE A 611 -34.68 -7.18 -10.31
C ILE A 611 -35.26 -5.89 -10.89
N GLY A 612 -36.27 -5.28 -10.23
CA GLY A 612 -36.86 -4.01 -10.61
C GLY A 612 -35.83 -2.89 -10.74
N ALA A 613 -34.99 -2.71 -9.72
CA ALA A 613 -33.88 -1.75 -9.68
C ALA A 613 -32.76 -2.10 -10.69
N GLY A 614 -32.69 -3.37 -11.07
CA GLY A 614 -31.86 -3.90 -12.15
C GLY A 614 -30.51 -4.41 -11.72
N ALA A 615 -30.50 -5.17 -10.64
CA ALA A 615 -29.45 -6.14 -10.38
C ALA A 615 -29.29 -7.10 -11.58
N ASP A 616 -28.04 -7.46 -11.89
CA ASP A 616 -27.71 -8.45 -12.91
C ASP A 616 -27.82 -9.88 -12.37
N VAL A 617 -27.52 -10.05 -11.09
CA VAL A 617 -27.57 -11.33 -10.36
C VAL A 617 -28.34 -11.13 -9.05
N VAL A 618 -29.24 -12.06 -8.74
CA VAL A 618 -29.96 -12.09 -7.47
C VAL A 618 -29.60 -13.37 -6.73
N MET A 619 -29.03 -13.22 -5.54
CA MET A 619 -28.59 -14.30 -4.68
C MET A 619 -29.65 -14.58 -3.62
N LEU A 620 -30.24 -15.77 -3.67
CA LEU A 620 -31.13 -16.29 -2.63
C LEU A 620 -30.29 -16.85 -1.49
N ASP A 621 -30.15 -16.11 -0.38
CA ASP A 621 -29.39 -16.56 0.79
C ASP A 621 -30.28 -17.27 1.81
N ASN A 622 -29.80 -18.39 2.34
CA ASN A 622 -30.45 -19.19 3.40
C ASN A 622 -31.88 -19.71 3.10
N PHE A 623 -32.27 -19.86 1.82
CA PHE A 623 -33.49 -20.57 1.46
C PHE A 623 -33.33 -22.09 1.70
N THR A 624 -34.39 -22.75 2.15
CA THR A 624 -34.42 -24.23 2.22
C THR A 624 -34.42 -24.82 0.80
N GLY A 625 -33.94 -26.06 0.62
CA GLY A 625 -33.86 -26.69 -0.71
C GLY A 625 -35.18 -26.70 -1.49
N ASP A 626 -36.32 -26.91 -0.80
CA ASP A 626 -37.65 -26.82 -1.41
C ASP A 626 -38.08 -25.37 -1.67
N GLY A 627 -37.74 -24.46 -0.74
CA GLY A 627 -38.00 -23.02 -0.88
C GLY A 627 -37.27 -22.40 -2.08
N VAL A 628 -36.02 -22.79 -2.33
CA VAL A 628 -35.23 -22.37 -3.50
C VAL A 628 -35.95 -22.71 -4.79
N LYS A 629 -36.46 -23.94 -4.93
CA LYS A 629 -37.12 -24.39 -6.17
C LYS A 629 -38.40 -23.61 -6.46
N ILE A 630 -39.19 -23.35 -5.41
CA ILE A 630 -40.44 -22.59 -5.53
C ILE A 630 -40.12 -21.14 -5.89
N ALA A 631 -39.19 -20.50 -5.16
CA ALA A 631 -38.82 -19.11 -5.38
C ALA A 631 -38.16 -18.89 -6.75
N ALA A 632 -37.24 -19.76 -7.16
CA ALA A 632 -36.56 -19.65 -8.45
C ALA A 632 -37.55 -19.76 -9.62
N ARG A 633 -38.46 -20.75 -9.57
CA ARG A 633 -39.52 -20.90 -10.59
C ARG A 633 -40.44 -19.68 -10.62
N SER A 634 -40.94 -19.26 -9.46
CA SER A 634 -41.81 -18.09 -9.32
C SER A 634 -41.15 -16.84 -9.92
N LEU A 635 -39.89 -16.56 -9.58
CA LEU A 635 -39.16 -15.41 -10.09
C LEU A 635 -38.93 -15.47 -11.60
N LYS A 636 -38.50 -16.64 -12.13
CA LYS A 636 -38.30 -16.83 -13.58
C LYS A 636 -39.60 -16.65 -14.35
N GLU A 637 -40.72 -17.20 -13.88
CA GLU A 637 -42.04 -17.05 -14.50
C GLU A 637 -42.54 -15.59 -14.44
N ARG A 638 -42.45 -14.94 -13.27
CA ARG A 638 -42.98 -13.57 -13.07
C ARG A 638 -42.22 -12.52 -13.88
N TRP A 639 -40.92 -12.71 -14.08
CA TRP A 639 -40.05 -11.78 -14.81
C TRP A 639 -39.75 -12.23 -16.25
N ALA A 640 -40.32 -13.35 -16.70
CA ALA A 640 -40.20 -13.84 -18.07
C ALA A 640 -40.57 -12.75 -19.09
N GLY A 641 -39.65 -12.44 -20.00
CA GLY A 641 -39.83 -11.42 -21.03
C GLY A 641 -39.83 -9.96 -20.55
N LYS A 642 -39.72 -9.70 -19.24
CA LYS A 642 -39.68 -8.34 -18.66
C LYS A 642 -38.26 -7.84 -18.48
N LYS A 643 -37.39 -8.66 -17.87
CA LYS A 643 -35.99 -8.31 -17.60
C LYS A 643 -35.14 -9.57 -17.50
N ARG A 644 -33.88 -9.47 -17.92
CA ARG A 644 -32.91 -10.57 -17.82
C ARG A 644 -32.09 -10.41 -16.54
N PHE A 645 -31.97 -11.49 -15.78
CA PHE A 645 -31.18 -11.59 -14.56
C PHE A 645 -30.71 -13.04 -14.38
N LEU A 646 -29.67 -13.24 -13.58
CA LEU A 646 -29.19 -14.55 -13.14
C LEU A 646 -29.65 -14.81 -11.71
N LEU A 647 -30.02 -16.05 -11.41
CA LEU A 647 -30.30 -16.52 -10.06
C LEU A 647 -29.10 -17.29 -9.52
N GLU A 648 -28.61 -16.82 -8.39
CA GLU A 648 -27.61 -17.50 -7.58
C GLU A 648 -28.24 -18.05 -6.31
N VAL A 649 -27.84 -19.26 -5.91
CA VAL A 649 -28.19 -19.84 -4.63
C VAL A 649 -26.91 -20.07 -3.84
N SER A 650 -26.89 -19.59 -2.59
CA SER A 650 -25.77 -19.76 -1.69
C SER A 650 -26.20 -20.40 -0.38
N GLY A 651 -25.23 -21.05 0.29
CA GLY A 651 -25.42 -21.66 1.60
C GLY A 651 -25.70 -23.16 1.56
N GLY A 652 -25.11 -23.89 2.51
CA GLY A 652 -25.47 -25.27 2.83
C GLY A 652 -25.07 -26.38 1.84
N LEU A 653 -24.69 -26.06 0.59
CA LEU A 653 -24.27 -27.07 -0.39
C LEU A 653 -22.92 -27.72 -0.02
N ARG A 654 -22.92 -29.04 0.00
CA ARG A 654 -21.81 -29.94 0.24
C ARG A 654 -21.88 -31.11 -0.74
N GLU A 655 -20.80 -31.88 -0.80
CA GLU A 655 -20.71 -33.04 -1.71
C GLU A 655 -21.75 -34.14 -1.43
N ASP A 656 -22.26 -34.23 -0.21
CA ASP A 656 -23.23 -35.23 0.25
C ASP A 656 -24.70 -34.82 0.01
N ASN A 657 -24.97 -33.56 -0.30
CA ASN A 657 -26.34 -33.03 -0.37
C ASN A 657 -26.64 -32.26 -1.66
N VAL A 658 -25.90 -32.53 -2.75
CA VAL A 658 -26.07 -31.85 -4.05
C VAL A 658 -27.46 -32.00 -4.68
N GLU A 659 -28.08 -33.19 -4.58
CA GLU A 659 -29.35 -33.51 -5.27
C GLU A 659 -30.50 -32.56 -4.90
N PRO A 660 -30.77 -32.27 -3.61
CA PRO A 660 -31.77 -31.27 -3.21
C PRO A 660 -31.61 -29.89 -3.85
N TYR A 661 -30.38 -29.44 -4.11
CA TYR A 661 -30.10 -28.10 -4.66
C TYR A 661 -30.20 -28.04 -6.18
N VAL A 662 -30.35 -29.19 -6.87
CA VAL A 662 -30.53 -29.17 -8.31
C VAL A 662 -31.90 -28.60 -8.67
N CYS A 663 -31.85 -27.47 -9.37
CA CYS A 663 -33.00 -26.76 -9.90
C CYS A 663 -32.63 -26.17 -11.25
N HIS A 664 -33.40 -26.47 -12.30
CA HIS A 664 -33.15 -25.94 -13.65
C HIS A 664 -33.41 -24.43 -13.75
N ASP A 665 -34.16 -23.86 -12.80
CA ASP A 665 -34.46 -22.43 -12.73
C ASP A 665 -33.33 -21.63 -12.06
N VAL A 666 -32.30 -22.29 -11.51
CA VAL A 666 -31.14 -21.66 -10.84
C VAL A 666 -29.94 -21.65 -11.79
N ASP A 667 -29.35 -20.48 -12.04
CA ASP A 667 -28.25 -20.33 -12.99
C ASP A 667 -26.88 -20.60 -12.35
N ILE A 668 -26.72 -20.23 -11.07
CA ILE A 668 -25.47 -20.31 -10.31
C ILE A 668 -25.73 -20.96 -8.94
N ILE A 669 -24.89 -21.90 -8.55
CA ILE A 669 -24.83 -22.41 -7.18
C ILE A 669 -23.45 -22.07 -6.64
N SER A 670 -23.38 -21.27 -5.57
CA SER A 670 -22.11 -20.95 -4.91
C SER A 670 -21.93 -21.67 -3.58
N THR A 671 -20.72 -22.17 -3.34
CA THR A 671 -20.41 -22.81 -2.07
C THR A 671 -18.94 -22.63 -1.67
N SER A 672 -18.69 -22.52 -0.37
CA SER A 672 -17.33 -22.60 0.15
C SER A 672 -16.85 -24.04 0.36
N SER A 673 -17.72 -25.05 0.29
CA SER A 673 -17.33 -26.45 0.56
C SER A 673 -16.35 -27.04 -0.46
N ILE A 674 -16.20 -26.39 -1.63
CA ILE A 674 -15.23 -26.81 -2.65
C ILE A 674 -13.80 -26.30 -2.40
N HIS A 675 -13.59 -25.40 -1.44
CA HIS A 675 -12.27 -24.81 -1.18
C HIS A 675 -11.94 -24.59 0.29
N GLN A 676 -12.94 -24.33 1.14
CA GLN A 676 -12.77 -24.12 2.56
C GLN A 676 -12.72 -25.46 3.30
N GLY A 677 -11.58 -25.76 3.94
CA GLY A 677 -11.41 -26.96 4.75
C GLY A 677 -11.34 -28.26 3.94
N VAL A 678 -10.98 -28.19 2.66
CA VAL A 678 -10.84 -29.37 1.81
C VAL A 678 -9.56 -30.16 2.11
N PRO A 679 -9.59 -31.51 2.04
CA PRO A 679 -8.38 -32.31 2.16
C PRO A 679 -7.35 -31.96 1.08
N HIS A 680 -6.08 -32.01 1.44
CA HIS A 680 -4.98 -31.85 0.49
C HIS A 680 -4.71 -33.16 -0.26
N VAL A 681 -4.14 -33.06 -1.46
CA VAL A 681 -3.60 -34.23 -2.18
C VAL A 681 -2.19 -34.52 -1.65
N ASP A 682 -1.93 -35.74 -1.22
CA ASP A 682 -0.65 -36.20 -0.68
C ASP A 682 0.37 -36.35 -1.82
N PHE A 683 1.34 -35.44 -1.85
CA PHE A 683 2.50 -35.49 -2.72
C PHE A 683 3.78 -35.66 -1.92
N SER A 684 4.77 -36.33 -2.51
CA SER A 684 6.12 -36.38 -1.96
C SER A 684 7.16 -36.18 -3.05
N LEU A 685 8.23 -35.46 -2.72
CA LEU A 685 9.41 -35.32 -3.58
C LEU A 685 10.51 -36.24 -3.04
N LYS A 686 11.13 -37.04 -3.91
CA LYS A 686 12.19 -37.98 -3.51
C LYS A 686 13.39 -37.86 -4.44
N ILE A 687 14.55 -37.54 -3.87
CA ILE A 687 15.83 -37.57 -4.60
C ILE A 687 16.12 -39.02 -5.03
N ASN A 688 16.48 -39.19 -6.30
CA ASN A 688 16.91 -40.47 -6.85
C ASN A 688 18.30 -40.78 -6.27
N HIS A 689 18.41 -41.92 -5.58
CA HIS A 689 19.65 -42.38 -4.92
C HIS A 689 20.37 -43.41 -5.77
#